data_AF-F4Q608-F1
#
_entry.id   AF-F4Q608-F1
#
_cell.length_a   1.000
_cell.length_b   1.000
_cell.length_c   1.000
_cell.angle_alpha   90.00
_cell.angle_beta   90.00
_cell.angle_gamma   90.00
#
_symmetry.space_group_name_H-M   'P 1'
#
loop_
_entity.id
_entity.type
_entity.pdbx_description
1 polymer ?
#
loop_
_entity_poly.entity_id
_entity_poly.type
_entity_poly.pdbx_seq_one_letter_code
_entity_poly.pdbx_strand_id
1 'polypeptide(L)'
;MTNLLKLSHLILLQIITDIDSNADIIYIYENSISDHQVVLTDRKHHKNYPQWIKQRITTDNRVDKSNITTAFVSYGYQVISPQSLYSMPSLETLFIYQGGAQVDLGSISLLPNLQQLEVCAKRLILGTHTTLKSLKLDIDTKYSLIDLQLTKLVSLTELTYNDNYFDSGIGTGVFPSSLTSLYLTLQNTPPRDTFLSLTSLVNLEIHQRGHVDHEEEHKQHKYIDLETLCNLKSLTFRDYRSGKRFISLNVPPSIKTLVIKDFSIYGECVEIPHRCTMPMLEKLKIRMKLLTEGRISLMSSPSIKKLSIYNYKNNVIPAIPSTLEKLKIEKSYGILLGQTVLPPFLKHLSVIGGEYDPIRLPESLVKLNQKIDDENVPVSLPQHLKSLTFTMEVVRPTNFVFPSNYPPHLETLNFDLSVEQDQKFKIFDIPLSIKYLSVTLEPYIYRSGYFFSISTRIPKSIITQRQQWLPSNTIDLTCQLLILDSKKANFRLDQVINHTNVRYLNIYLDQNNDNTLFQFSIQRLDPNNNNVLVLETQSLQGGIIPQQRKSINTHQHDDPIHSPQFKCIYLHFDVYDTFEVNWSFGHDNEDDGDDESVDDSCSTTATLFKLNSFKDILKNSISDHQVVLVDRDNRYQNWIQQRVSTNRTSGKSNITTALVMHSSQPTMIESLYAIPSIDTLFINHHHKTVDLGAIALLPRLQRLSVRAHKLVSIGQHTTLKSLKIGIVTKYPLADLGLNKFVSLTELTFSNYFMTGIGPDLLPSSLTSLSLRSREIPPRDTFLSLISLVTLEIEMERFDTDMIAAFMPEQLLIDLESLPNLKKFTFSDSLDHITKDLCNLEISVPPTLTILTICSLFASIAPRCTLPKLEKLYVKQSTLIDGRVSLLSCPSIKKLCIYDSCEVMPSNINIPSTLEKLKIYKYTSKEDILGQVVLPPLLKHLTIMGNNFQVAKLPDSLVKLKLRVDKIPISLPQHLKKLSLSMASRSNPKIVLPSPYPPNLETLDLLLIEGDFVIEHMPPITKYLLIPLNSYQYDTPVYSISSILTKRITSQQQQWLPQNTTHLTCQLMCFSPTKVSFRLDEVINHTNVRYLSIIAFDATFQFSIQRLDSDTLNVLVLETKSLQGGIITQQRNSKNNNQQQQQQQYDPIYLSNPNSPLELNWRFSK
;
A
#
# COMPACT_ATOMS: atom_id res chain seq x y z
N MET A 1 -3.86 -7.55 -22.81
CA MET A 1 -4.04 -8.84 -22.10
C MET A 1 -2.84 -9.24 -21.24
N THR A 2 -1.64 -9.54 -21.76
CA THR A 2 -0.54 -10.13 -20.96
C THR A 2 -0.10 -9.30 -19.75
N ASN A 3 -0.14 -7.96 -19.82
CA ASN A 3 0.12 -7.10 -18.67
C ASN A 3 -1.09 -6.97 -17.71
N LEU A 4 -2.32 -7.21 -18.17
CA LEU A 4 -3.48 -7.39 -17.27
C LEU A 4 -3.33 -8.67 -16.45
N LEU A 5 -2.86 -9.78 -17.06
CA LEU A 5 -2.60 -11.04 -16.35
C LEU A 5 -1.44 -10.92 -15.33
N LYS A 6 -0.43 -10.08 -15.61
CA LYS A 6 0.61 -9.75 -14.62
C LYS A 6 0.12 -8.81 -13.53
N LEU A 7 -0.80 -7.89 -13.84
CA LEU A 7 -1.41 -7.01 -12.85
C LEU A 7 -2.38 -7.79 -11.96
N SER A 8 -3.19 -8.70 -12.53
CA SER A 8 -4.05 -9.59 -11.74
C SER A 8 -3.19 -10.43 -10.81
N HIS A 9 -2.16 -11.14 -11.27
CA HIS A 9 -1.26 -11.91 -10.38
C HIS A 9 -0.57 -11.08 -9.28
N LEU A 10 -0.34 -9.78 -9.46
CA LEU A 10 0.21 -8.91 -8.42
C LEU A 10 -0.85 -8.44 -7.40
N ILE A 11 -2.06 -8.10 -7.86
CA ILE A 11 -3.21 -7.82 -6.98
C ILE A 11 -3.57 -9.08 -6.17
N LEU A 12 -3.59 -10.22 -6.85
CA LEU A 12 -3.80 -11.56 -6.33
C LEU A 12 -2.80 -11.87 -5.20
N LEU A 13 -1.51 -11.55 -5.35
CA LEU A 13 -0.51 -11.71 -4.29
C LEU A 13 -0.68 -10.73 -3.12
N GLN A 14 -1.10 -9.48 -3.36
CA GLN A 14 -1.32 -8.50 -2.27
C GLN A 14 -2.52 -8.91 -1.40
N ILE A 15 -3.61 -9.39 -2.02
CA ILE A 15 -4.79 -9.93 -1.30
C ILE A 15 -4.41 -11.18 -0.47
N ILE A 16 -3.27 -11.83 -0.74
CA ILE A 16 -2.80 -13.02 -0.01
C ILE A 16 -1.98 -12.67 1.24
N THR A 17 -1.38 -11.48 1.35
CA THR A 17 -0.61 -11.15 2.57
C THR A 17 -1.49 -10.65 3.71
N ASP A 18 -2.69 -10.16 3.40
CA ASP A 18 -3.43 -9.26 4.29
C ASP A 18 -4.70 -9.92 4.92
N ILE A 19 -4.93 -11.24 4.72
CA ILE A 19 -6.08 -11.99 5.25
C ILE A 19 -5.66 -12.95 6.38
N ASP A 20 -5.94 -12.56 7.62
CA ASP A 20 -5.44 -13.19 8.86
C ASP A 20 -6.28 -14.38 9.37
N SER A 21 -7.52 -14.55 8.84
CA SER A 21 -8.23 -15.83 8.97
C SER A 21 -7.49 -16.89 8.16
N ASN A 22 -7.62 -18.18 8.49
CA ASN A 22 -7.15 -19.27 7.62
C ASN A 22 -8.24 -19.87 6.73
N ALA A 23 -9.19 -19.02 6.33
CA ALA A 23 -10.49 -19.39 5.79
C ALA A 23 -10.64 -19.26 4.24
N ASP A 24 -10.41 -18.08 3.60
CA ASP A 24 -10.36 -17.81 2.12
C ASP A 24 -9.08 -18.01 1.22
N ILE A 25 -7.93 -17.32 1.46
CA ILE A 25 -6.64 -17.21 0.66
C ILE A 25 -6.26 -18.23 -0.43
N ILE A 26 -6.71 -19.48 -0.39
CA ILE A 26 -6.41 -20.47 -1.42
C ILE A 26 -7.23 -20.23 -2.68
N TYR A 27 -8.45 -19.69 -2.54
CA TYR A 27 -9.37 -19.41 -3.65
C TYR A 27 -8.81 -18.41 -4.68
N ILE A 28 -7.55 -18.05 -4.48
CA ILE A 28 -6.77 -16.97 -5.03
C ILE A 28 -5.48 -17.53 -5.71
N TYR A 29 -5.14 -18.84 -5.61
CA TYR A 29 -3.80 -19.33 -6.03
C TYR A 29 -3.73 -20.62 -6.84
N GLU A 30 -4.86 -21.13 -7.29
CA GLU A 30 -4.94 -22.45 -7.90
C GLU A 30 -4.39 -22.55 -9.33
N ASN A 31 -3.46 -21.66 -9.76
CA ASN A 31 -3.58 -21.17 -11.14
C ASN A 31 -2.40 -20.58 -11.96
N SER A 32 -1.11 -20.93 -11.80
CA SER A 32 -0.01 -20.22 -12.56
C SER A 32 1.01 -21.02 -13.41
N ILE A 33 1.15 -22.34 -13.30
CA ILE A 33 2.51 -22.93 -13.05
C ILE A 33 2.98 -24.03 -14.04
N SER A 34 4.31 -24.23 -14.28
CA SER A 34 4.86 -25.20 -15.29
C SER A 34 6.33 -25.78 -15.17
N ASP A 35 6.45 -27.08 -14.87
CA ASP A 35 7.40 -28.11 -15.41
C ASP A 35 8.89 -28.33 -14.92
N HIS A 36 9.82 -27.36 -14.92
CA HIS A 36 11.30 -27.55 -14.75
C HIS A 36 11.94 -27.63 -13.33
N GLN A 37 11.32 -28.24 -12.31
CA GLN A 37 11.34 -27.60 -10.98
C GLN A 37 11.82 -28.49 -9.73
N VAL A 38 11.93 -28.12 -8.41
CA VAL A 38 12.15 -29.01 -7.14
C VAL A 38 11.97 -28.51 -5.64
N VAL A 39 11.36 -29.31 -4.70
CA VAL A 39 11.24 -29.05 -3.20
C VAL A 39 11.39 -30.23 -2.14
N LEU A 40 11.45 -30.14 -0.75
CA LEU A 40 11.23 -31.27 0.32
C LEU A 40 10.22 -31.11 1.62
N THR A 41 9.41 -32.11 2.16
CA THR A 41 8.18 -32.14 3.13
C THR A 41 7.91 -33.45 3.92
N ASP A 42 7.71 -33.48 5.24
CA ASP A 42 7.82 -34.73 6.02
C ASP A 42 6.70 -35.76 5.79
N ARG A 43 6.93 -37.00 6.25
CA ARG A 43 6.28 -38.29 5.96
C ARG A 43 5.22 -38.85 6.94
N LYS A 44 4.91 -38.24 8.09
CA LYS A 44 4.11 -38.87 9.18
C LYS A 44 2.65 -39.23 8.84
N HIS A 45 1.66 -38.32 8.90
CA HIS A 45 0.28 -38.60 8.44
C HIS A 45 -0.02 -38.28 6.98
N HIS A 46 1.03 -37.96 6.23
CA HIS A 46 1.32 -38.09 4.80
C HIS A 46 0.63 -39.19 3.96
N LYS A 47 -0.06 -40.12 4.61
CA LYS A 47 -1.06 -40.98 3.99
C LYS A 47 -2.05 -40.14 3.17
N ASN A 48 -2.35 -38.93 3.68
CA ASN A 48 -3.33 -38.01 3.16
C ASN A 48 -3.11 -37.67 1.67
N TYR A 49 -2.10 -36.86 1.27
CA TYR A 49 -2.03 -36.38 -0.12
C TYR A 49 -1.78 -37.52 -1.16
N PRO A 50 -2.20 -37.42 -2.43
CA PRO A 50 -2.56 -38.56 -3.30
C PRO A 50 -1.41 -39.35 -3.90
N GLN A 51 -1.36 -40.63 -4.29
CA GLN A 51 -0.34 -41.05 -5.31
C GLN A 51 -0.54 -40.52 -6.76
N TRP A 52 -0.72 -39.20 -6.92
CA TRP A 52 -0.03 -38.37 -7.92
C TRP A 52 0.58 -37.11 -7.38
N ILE A 53 0.24 -36.82 -6.11
CA ILE A 53 0.80 -36.06 -4.94
C ILE A 53 1.51 -37.19 -4.11
N LYS A 54 2.45 -37.98 -4.63
CA LYS A 54 3.62 -38.37 -3.83
C LYS A 54 5.20 -38.51 -4.43
N GLN A 55 5.84 -37.80 -5.44
CA GLN A 55 7.13 -38.03 -6.24
C GLN A 55 7.88 -36.81 -6.92
N ARG A 56 7.44 -35.64 -7.44
CA ARG A 56 6.37 -34.63 -7.28
C ARG A 56 5.77 -34.33 -5.94
N ILE A 57 6.12 -35.04 -4.88
CA ILE A 57 6.53 -34.52 -3.58
C ILE A 57 7.32 -35.63 -2.78
N THR A 58 8.17 -36.49 -3.40
CA THR A 58 9.34 -37.15 -2.71
C THR A 58 10.47 -37.42 -3.70
N THR A 59 11.72 -37.25 -3.28
CA THR A 59 12.94 -37.68 -3.99
C THR A 59 12.91 -39.16 -4.36
N ASP A 60 12.53 -40.02 -3.41
CA ASP A 60 12.75 -41.47 -3.40
C ASP A 60 11.94 -42.25 -4.41
N ASN A 61 11.18 -41.55 -5.23
CA ASN A 61 10.40 -42.15 -6.27
C ASN A 61 10.63 -41.49 -7.64
N ARG A 62 11.40 -40.39 -7.71
CA ARG A 62 11.85 -39.82 -8.99
C ARG A 62 13.09 -40.61 -9.43
N VAL A 63 12.96 -41.31 -10.56
CA VAL A 63 13.98 -42.26 -11.06
C VAL A 63 15.26 -41.56 -11.50
N ASP A 64 15.17 -40.28 -11.85
CA ASP A 64 16.32 -39.40 -12.02
C ASP A 64 16.37 -38.37 -10.89
N LYS A 65 17.57 -38.25 -10.32
CA LYS A 65 17.98 -37.36 -9.23
C LYS A 65 19.07 -36.36 -9.71
N SER A 66 19.49 -36.40 -10.98
CA SER A 66 20.67 -35.69 -11.51
C SER A 66 20.40 -34.41 -12.33
N ASN A 67 19.30 -34.33 -13.09
CA ASN A 67 19.04 -33.25 -14.08
C ASN A 67 18.34 -32.01 -13.54
N ILE A 68 18.11 -31.98 -12.25
CA ILE A 68 17.29 -30.97 -11.63
C ILE A 68 18.35 -29.79 -11.48
N THR A 69 18.12 -28.53 -11.94
CA THR A 69 19.03 -27.32 -11.76
C THR A 69 18.56 -25.93 -11.07
N THR A 70 17.90 -25.85 -9.86
CA THR A 70 17.90 -25.05 -8.56
C THR A 70 16.90 -25.67 -7.37
N ALA A 71 16.53 -25.30 -6.08
CA ALA A 71 15.40 -25.84 -5.16
C ALA A 71 14.58 -25.00 -4.06
N PHE A 72 13.48 -25.53 -3.41
CA PHE A 72 12.73 -25.02 -2.18
C PHE A 72 12.35 -26.06 -1.00
N VAL A 73 11.97 -25.75 0.28
CA VAL A 73 11.47 -26.72 1.36
C VAL A 73 10.68 -26.16 2.58
N SER A 74 9.61 -26.88 2.99
CA SER A 74 9.27 -27.12 4.42
C SER A 74 8.70 -28.55 4.70
N TYR A 75 8.86 -29.15 5.92
CA TYR A 75 8.66 -30.54 6.50
C TYR A 75 7.89 -30.66 7.92
N GLY A 76 7.92 -31.70 8.78
CA GLY A 76 7.05 -31.75 10.02
C GLY A 76 7.34 -32.72 11.21
N TYR A 77 7.50 -32.15 12.40
CA TYR A 77 7.98 -32.59 13.72
C TYR A 77 9.39 -33.20 13.93
N GLN A 78 10.30 -33.23 12.94
CA GLN A 78 11.55 -34.00 13.07
C GLN A 78 12.78 -33.50 12.27
N VAL A 79 13.91 -33.36 12.99
CA VAL A 79 15.30 -33.38 12.45
C VAL A 79 15.59 -34.69 11.74
N ILE A 80 16.24 -34.65 10.57
CA ILE A 80 16.59 -35.84 9.76
C ILE A 80 18.04 -35.65 9.21
N SER A 81 18.63 -36.64 8.50
CA SER A 81 20.05 -36.70 8.07
C SER A 81 20.35 -36.40 6.56
N PRO A 82 21.57 -35.95 6.17
CA PRO A 82 21.84 -35.32 4.87
C PRO A 82 21.94 -36.14 3.58
N GLN A 83 21.66 -37.43 3.61
CA GLN A 83 22.52 -38.34 2.82
C GLN A 83 22.00 -38.68 1.43
N SER A 84 20.67 -38.76 1.28
CA SER A 84 19.96 -38.74 -0.01
C SER A 84 20.17 -37.48 -0.83
N LEU A 85 20.89 -36.54 -0.26
CA LEU A 85 20.97 -35.20 -0.73
C LEU A 85 22.30 -34.96 -1.42
N TYR A 86 23.39 -35.38 -0.79
CA TYR A 86 24.64 -35.70 -1.49
C TYR A 86 24.44 -36.63 -2.71
N SER A 87 23.30 -37.34 -2.85
CA SER A 87 22.96 -38.10 -4.06
C SER A 87 22.64 -37.25 -5.31
N MET A 88 22.62 -35.93 -5.20
CA MET A 88 22.18 -35.04 -6.29
C MET A 88 23.25 -33.95 -6.61
N PRO A 89 24.27 -34.27 -7.45
CA PRO A 89 25.49 -33.46 -7.67
C PRO A 89 25.27 -32.08 -8.29
N SER A 90 24.39 -32.00 -9.29
CA SER A 90 24.05 -30.79 -10.05
C SER A 90 23.05 -29.91 -9.31
N LEU A 91 23.01 -30.02 -7.99
CA LEU A 91 22.19 -29.18 -7.13
C LEU A 91 22.37 -27.72 -7.47
N GLU A 92 21.29 -26.95 -7.70
CA GLU A 92 21.45 -25.55 -8.05
C GLU A 92 20.83 -24.42 -7.17
N THR A 93 19.96 -24.71 -6.20
CA THR A 93 19.41 -23.79 -5.15
C THR A 93 18.81 -24.65 -4.06
N LEU A 94 18.47 -24.12 -2.91
CA LEU A 94 17.55 -24.68 -1.91
C LEU A 94 16.66 -23.45 -1.48
N PHE A 95 15.44 -23.53 -0.90
CA PHE A 95 14.60 -22.48 -0.20
C PHE A 95 14.09 -22.93 1.19
N ILE A 96 14.93 -22.94 2.22
CA ILE A 96 14.71 -23.84 3.36
C ILE A 96 13.94 -23.24 4.56
N TYR A 97 12.94 -23.91 5.18
CA TYR A 97 12.17 -23.23 6.25
C TYR A 97 11.32 -24.14 7.22
N GLN A 98 11.35 -23.96 8.56
CA GLN A 98 11.17 -25.07 9.58
C GLN A 98 10.35 -24.80 10.91
N GLY A 99 9.88 -25.74 11.80
CA GLY A 99 8.93 -25.53 12.96
C GLY A 99 8.97 -26.24 14.38
N GLY A 100 9.80 -25.82 15.38
CA GLY A 100 10.24 -26.50 16.70
C GLY A 100 11.61 -27.30 17.06
N ALA A 101 12.83 -27.32 16.40
CA ALA A 101 13.95 -28.37 16.38
C ALA A 101 15.40 -27.95 15.82
N GLN A 102 16.29 -28.88 15.32
CA GLN A 102 17.75 -28.76 14.89
C GLN A 102 18.20 -29.62 13.61
N VAL A 103 19.50 -29.67 13.19
CA VAL A 103 20.02 -29.44 11.80
C VAL A 103 21.59 -29.56 11.52
N ASP A 104 22.15 -30.15 10.40
CA ASP A 104 23.62 -30.04 9.99
C ASP A 104 24.09 -30.55 8.56
N LEU A 105 25.12 -29.92 7.93
CA LEU A 105 25.85 -30.34 6.69
C LEU A 105 27.37 -30.37 6.90
N GLY A 106 27.94 -30.99 7.93
CA GLY A 106 29.41 -30.98 8.12
C GLY A 106 30.20 -31.22 6.82
N SER A 107 29.59 -32.04 5.95
CA SER A 107 29.96 -32.46 4.60
C SER A 107 29.40 -31.63 3.42
N ILE A 108 28.96 -30.37 3.56
CA ILE A 108 28.33 -29.58 2.46
C ILE A 108 29.13 -29.60 1.15
N SER A 109 30.45 -29.57 1.28
CA SER A 109 31.48 -29.73 0.24
C SER A 109 31.30 -30.93 -0.69
N LEU A 110 30.52 -31.94 -0.29
CA LEU A 110 30.23 -33.12 -1.10
C LEU A 110 29.22 -32.86 -2.23
N LEU A 111 28.54 -31.71 -2.25
CA LEU A 111 27.89 -31.22 -3.45
C LEU A 111 28.60 -29.94 -3.90
N PRO A 112 29.63 -30.05 -4.75
CA PRO A 112 30.83 -29.20 -4.68
C PRO A 112 30.69 -27.84 -5.39
N ASN A 113 29.51 -27.22 -5.41
CA ASN A 113 29.05 -26.60 -6.66
C ASN A 113 28.71 -25.10 -6.66
N LEU A 114 28.54 -24.37 -5.54
CA LEU A 114 27.77 -23.11 -5.57
C LEU A 114 27.62 -22.23 -6.79
N GLN A 115 26.32 -22.06 -7.08
CA GLN A 115 25.67 -20.78 -6.92
C GLN A 115 24.83 -20.46 -5.62
N GLN A 116 23.52 -20.73 -5.34
CA GLN A 116 22.67 -19.91 -4.40
C GLN A 116 21.75 -20.49 -3.22
N LEU A 117 22.11 -20.29 -1.91
CA LEU A 117 21.54 -20.64 -0.54
C LEU A 117 20.40 -19.73 0.13
N GLU A 118 20.23 -19.57 1.51
CA GLU A 118 19.15 -18.96 2.47
C GLU A 118 18.20 -19.93 3.30
N VAL A 119 17.60 -19.53 4.45
CA VAL A 119 16.62 -20.31 5.29
C VAL A 119 15.75 -19.44 6.28
N CYS A 120 14.61 -19.94 6.82
CA CYS A 120 13.82 -19.53 8.04
C CYS A 120 13.73 -20.57 9.19
N ALA A 121 13.78 -20.16 10.47
CA ALA A 121 14.72 -20.84 11.38
C ALA A 121 14.60 -20.93 12.98
N LYS A 122 15.59 -21.63 13.65
CA LYS A 122 16.01 -22.02 15.08
C LYS A 122 17.50 -22.51 15.35
N ARG A 123 18.01 -23.77 15.14
CA ARG A 123 19.45 -24.23 15.39
C ARG A 123 20.26 -24.89 14.21
N LEU A 124 21.60 -24.77 13.99
CA LEU A 124 22.46 -25.36 12.87
C LEU A 124 24.01 -25.05 12.82
N ILE A 125 24.88 -26.02 12.47
CA ILE A 125 26.39 -25.91 12.42
C ILE A 125 27.05 -25.82 11.01
N LEU A 126 28.14 -25.05 10.69
CA LEU A 126 28.83 -24.97 9.36
C LEU A 126 30.18 -25.71 9.25
N GLY A 127 30.49 -26.17 8.03
CA GLY A 127 31.74 -26.78 7.59
C GLY A 127 32.19 -26.33 6.20
N THR A 128 33.49 -26.45 5.89
CA THR A 128 34.14 -25.86 4.70
C THR A 128 33.58 -26.31 3.35
N HIS A 129 33.46 -25.37 2.41
CA HIS A 129 33.28 -25.51 0.97
C HIS A 129 33.80 -24.18 0.32
N THR A 130 33.99 -24.12 -1.00
CA THR A 130 34.79 -23.06 -1.69
C THR A 130 34.26 -22.54 -3.05
N THR A 131 32.96 -22.40 -3.32
CA THR A 131 32.46 -22.03 -4.69
C THR A 131 31.59 -20.80 -4.75
N LEU A 132 31.66 -19.97 -3.73
CA LEU A 132 30.49 -19.37 -3.14
C LEU A 132 30.57 -17.82 -3.12
N LYS A 133 29.44 -17.06 -3.24
CA LYS A 133 29.45 -15.59 -3.48
C LYS A 133 28.33 -14.54 -2.97
N SER A 134 27.15 -14.76 -2.34
CA SER A 134 26.18 -13.75 -1.69
C SER A 134 25.13 -14.40 -0.78
N LEU A 135 24.13 -13.80 -0.04
CA LEU A 135 23.24 -14.52 0.94
C LEU A 135 21.95 -13.95 1.66
N LYS A 136 21.26 -14.64 2.67
CA LYS A 136 20.23 -14.17 3.73
C LYS A 136 19.29 -15.18 4.60
N LEU A 137 18.54 -14.88 5.74
CA LEU A 137 18.13 -15.84 6.89
C LEU A 137 16.88 -15.59 7.83
N ASP A 138 16.49 -16.46 8.85
CA ASP A 138 16.09 -16.14 10.32
C ASP A 138 15.83 -17.27 11.44
N ILE A 139 16.47 -17.40 12.65
CA ILE A 139 16.29 -18.24 13.98
C ILE A 139 15.22 -18.02 15.17
N ASP A 140 14.54 -19.03 15.71
CA ASP A 140 13.74 -18.92 16.96
C ASP A 140 14.49 -19.49 18.22
N THR A 141 15.79 -19.19 18.40
CA THR A 141 16.76 -19.65 19.47
C THR A 141 17.98 -18.73 19.83
N LYS A 142 18.62 -18.90 21.00
CA LYS A 142 19.39 -17.82 21.71
C LYS A 142 20.89 -17.54 21.36
N TYR A 143 21.42 -17.70 20.15
CA TYR A 143 22.89 -17.78 20.00
C TYR A 143 23.69 -16.56 19.57
N SER A 144 25.01 -16.73 19.70
CA SER A 144 26.04 -15.89 19.13
C SER A 144 26.32 -16.16 17.65
N LEU A 145 26.79 -15.09 17.03
CA LEU A 145 27.26 -15.07 15.65
C LEU A 145 28.66 -15.66 15.51
N ILE A 146 29.44 -15.69 16.59
CA ILE A 146 30.83 -16.18 16.59
C ILE A 146 30.90 -17.63 16.13
N ASP A 147 30.02 -18.45 16.69
CA ASP A 147 30.13 -19.90 16.69
C ASP A 147 30.20 -20.45 15.27
N LEU A 148 29.60 -19.71 14.34
CA LEU A 148 29.05 -20.07 13.03
C LEU A 148 30.11 -20.27 11.95
N GLN A 149 31.29 -19.68 12.17
CA GLN A 149 32.51 -19.90 11.40
C GLN A 149 32.39 -19.57 9.91
N LEU A 150 31.52 -18.63 9.60
CA LEU A 150 31.75 -17.30 9.06
C LEU A 150 33.09 -16.97 8.37
N THR A 151 34.20 -17.55 8.78
CA THR A 151 35.52 -17.28 8.22
C THR A 151 35.95 -18.29 7.15
N LYS A 152 35.37 -19.49 7.16
CA LYS A 152 35.84 -20.69 6.45
C LYS A 152 35.78 -20.74 4.92
N LEU A 153 34.69 -20.34 4.28
CA LEU A 153 34.39 -20.72 2.90
C LEU A 153 35.10 -19.85 1.80
N VAL A 154 35.83 -18.79 2.21
CA VAL A 154 36.73 -17.84 1.48
C VAL A 154 36.62 -17.40 0.01
N SER A 155 36.08 -18.19 -0.95
CA SER A 155 35.90 -17.94 -2.41
C SER A 155 35.04 -16.76 -2.87
N LEU A 156 35.07 -15.73 -2.06
CA LEU A 156 33.92 -15.18 -1.38
C LEU A 156 34.40 -13.64 -1.17
N THR A 157 33.86 -12.44 -0.75
CA THR A 157 32.78 -11.43 -0.36
C THR A 157 31.62 -11.42 0.81
N GLU A 158 30.25 -11.28 0.72
CA GLU A 158 28.98 -11.08 1.64
C GLU A 158 28.64 -11.60 3.13
N LEU A 159 27.67 -11.04 4.04
CA LEU A 159 27.03 -11.27 5.51
C LEU A 159 25.48 -10.88 6.04
N THR A 160 24.19 -11.30 5.76
CA THR A 160 22.81 -10.68 6.07
C THR A 160 22.28 -11.00 7.48
N TYR A 161 21.24 -10.48 8.15
CA TYR A 161 20.88 -10.84 9.53
C TYR A 161 19.35 -10.59 9.90
N ASN A 162 18.56 -11.40 10.66
CA ASN A 162 17.05 -11.40 10.62
C ASN A 162 16.20 -12.06 11.84
N ASP A 163 15.36 -11.42 12.85
CA ASP A 163 15.11 -11.13 14.46
C ASP A 163 13.70 -10.94 15.10
N ASN A 164 13.56 -11.71 16.19
CA ASN A 164 12.38 -12.11 16.87
C ASN A 164 12.66 -12.15 18.38
N TYR A 165 13.88 -12.24 18.94
CA TYR A 165 14.07 -12.49 20.40
C TYR A 165 15.29 -11.89 21.17
N PHE A 166 15.18 -11.79 22.52
CA PHE A 166 15.92 -11.05 23.61
C PHE A 166 17.50 -11.04 23.78
N ASP A 167 18.07 -11.71 24.79
CA ASP A 167 19.31 -11.39 25.53
C ASP A 167 20.76 -11.61 24.96
N SER A 168 21.03 -12.24 23.80
CA SER A 168 22.41 -12.71 23.41
C SER A 168 23.27 -11.72 22.56
N GLY A 169 24.24 -12.14 21.70
CA GLY A 169 25.08 -11.20 20.93
C GLY A 169 26.18 -11.74 19.99
N ILE A 170 26.68 -10.83 19.13
CA ILE A 170 27.84 -11.00 18.23
C ILE A 170 29.17 -11.02 18.97
N GLY A 171 30.20 -11.53 18.30
CA GLY A 171 31.60 -11.16 18.57
C GLY A 171 32.25 -10.36 17.43
N THR A 172 33.55 -10.57 17.29
CA THR A 172 34.47 -9.71 16.52
C THR A 172 35.43 -10.59 15.73
N GLY A 173 35.93 -10.13 14.57
CA GLY A 173 36.68 -11.00 13.63
C GLY A 173 35.86 -12.13 13.00
N VAL A 174 34.64 -12.35 13.52
CA VAL A 174 33.48 -13.00 12.90
C VAL A 174 33.55 -12.89 11.38
N PHE A 175 33.79 -11.70 10.83
CA PHE A 175 33.60 -11.48 9.41
C PHE A 175 34.88 -11.37 8.58
N PRO A 176 35.08 -12.15 7.50
CA PRO A 176 36.19 -11.90 6.59
C PRO A 176 36.13 -10.59 5.84
N SER A 177 37.28 -10.25 5.29
CA SER A 177 37.59 -8.94 4.73
C SER A 177 37.01 -8.66 3.37
N SER A 178 36.48 -9.66 2.71
CA SER A 178 36.11 -9.66 1.31
C SER A 178 34.72 -9.02 1.09
N LEU A 179 33.77 -9.33 1.97
CA LEU A 179 32.47 -8.75 2.32
C LEU A 179 31.59 -7.90 1.31
N THR A 180 30.33 -8.31 0.90
CA THR A 180 29.50 -7.69 -0.22
C THR A 180 27.94 -7.34 -0.38
N SER A 181 27.00 -7.12 0.57
CA SER A 181 25.67 -6.41 0.32
C SER A 181 24.65 -6.28 1.51
N LEU A 182 24.89 -5.44 2.54
CA LEU A 182 24.60 -5.74 3.99
C LEU A 182 23.10 -6.19 4.22
N TYR A 183 22.79 -6.95 5.26
CA TYR A 183 21.51 -7.12 5.92
C TYR A 183 21.70 -7.62 7.37
N LEU A 184 20.71 -7.30 8.18
CA LEU A 184 20.46 -7.33 9.61
C LEU A 184 19.03 -6.77 9.80
N THR A 185 18.29 -7.10 10.86
CA THR A 185 17.33 -6.19 11.56
C THR A 185 17.35 -6.06 13.13
N LEU A 186 18.26 -6.64 13.98
CA LEU A 186 18.30 -6.86 15.48
C LEU A 186 17.60 -5.92 16.53
N GLN A 187 18.01 -5.98 17.81
CA GLN A 187 17.13 -5.75 18.96
C GLN A 187 17.78 -5.06 20.23
N ASN A 188 19.11 -4.84 20.29
CA ASN A 188 19.89 -3.77 21.00
C ASN A 188 21.42 -3.99 21.11
N THR A 189 22.05 -3.75 19.95
CA THR A 189 23.36 -3.08 19.77
C THR A 189 24.62 -3.95 19.97
N PRO A 190 25.58 -3.91 19.02
CA PRO A 190 26.72 -4.82 18.93
C PRO A 190 27.96 -4.43 19.73
N PRO A 191 28.97 -5.31 19.77
CA PRO A 191 30.35 -4.92 20.02
C PRO A 191 30.85 -3.89 19.01
N ARG A 192 31.78 -3.04 19.45
CA ARG A 192 32.33 -1.91 18.70
C ARG A 192 33.11 -2.32 17.45
N ASP A 193 33.91 -3.37 17.55
CA ASP A 193 34.94 -3.79 16.58
C ASP A 193 34.50 -4.96 15.68
N THR A 194 33.26 -5.41 15.87
CA THR A 194 32.50 -6.37 15.06
C THR A 194 32.82 -6.33 13.55
N PHE A 195 33.10 -5.16 12.98
CA PHE A 195 33.31 -4.92 11.55
C PHE A 195 34.75 -4.78 11.09
N LEU A 196 35.76 -4.63 11.95
CA LEU A 196 37.00 -3.93 11.52
C LEU A 196 37.72 -4.62 10.36
N SER A 197 37.55 -5.92 10.23
CA SER A 197 37.98 -6.75 9.11
C SER A 197 37.35 -6.37 7.77
N LEU A 198 36.13 -5.82 7.78
CA LEU A 198 35.30 -5.42 6.65
C LEU A 198 35.83 -4.15 5.96
N THR A 199 37.04 -4.26 5.47
CA THR A 199 37.68 -3.25 4.61
C THR A 199 37.01 -3.19 3.24
N SER A 200 36.41 -4.29 2.78
CA SER A 200 35.65 -4.35 1.53
C SER A 200 34.20 -3.88 1.66
N LEU A 201 33.88 -2.83 2.41
CA LEU A 201 32.53 -2.47 2.87
C LEU A 201 31.84 -1.40 2.00
N VAL A 202 30.50 -1.46 1.69
CA VAL A 202 29.72 -0.65 0.66
C VAL A 202 28.19 -0.27 0.89
N ASN A 203 27.41 -0.67 1.94
CA ASN A 203 26.28 0.13 2.61
C ASN A 203 26.17 -0.30 4.15
N LEU A 204 25.75 0.47 5.24
CA LEU A 204 25.77 0.16 6.77
C LEU A 204 24.33 0.35 7.53
N GLU A 205 23.64 -0.11 8.66
CA GLU A 205 22.08 -0.05 8.91
C GLU A 205 21.12 -0.40 10.20
N ILE A 206 21.36 -0.56 11.55
CA ILE A 206 20.71 -1.32 12.75
C ILE A 206 19.19 -1.15 13.25
N HIS A 207 18.19 -2.07 13.24
CA HIS A 207 17.13 -2.06 14.29
C HIS A 207 17.62 -2.35 15.70
N GLN A 208 16.89 -1.76 16.61
CA GLN A 208 16.16 -2.52 17.58
C GLN A 208 14.70 -2.86 17.21
N ARG A 209 14.22 -4.08 17.43
CA ARG A 209 12.94 -4.20 18.14
C ARG A 209 13.23 -4.27 19.63
N GLY A 210 12.22 -4.25 20.49
CA GLY A 210 12.47 -4.55 21.90
C GLY A 210 11.44 -4.07 22.90
N HIS A 211 10.80 -5.05 23.51
CA HIS A 211 10.06 -4.87 24.74
C HIS A 211 11.07 -4.59 25.84
N VAL A 212 11.07 -3.41 26.44
CA VAL A 212 11.99 -3.16 27.56
C VAL A 212 11.48 -3.92 28.77
N ASP A 213 12.14 -5.04 29.08
CA ASP A 213 11.94 -5.74 30.34
C ASP A 213 12.23 -4.77 31.48
N HIS A 214 11.28 -4.69 32.43
CA HIS A 214 11.15 -3.52 33.28
C HIS A 214 12.13 -3.47 34.46
N GLU A 215 12.92 -4.52 34.67
CA GLU A 215 13.73 -4.72 35.87
C GLU A 215 15.23 -4.95 35.53
N GLU A 216 16.09 -4.12 36.15
CA GLU A 216 17.52 -4.34 36.45
C GLU A 216 18.65 -4.25 35.39
N GLU A 217 18.49 -3.66 34.18
CA GLU A 217 19.66 -3.30 33.34
C GLU A 217 20.20 -1.86 33.54
N HIS A 218 21.46 -1.73 33.98
CA HIS A 218 22.11 -0.44 34.28
C HIS A 218 22.80 0.25 33.07
N LYS A 219 22.32 1.45 32.72
CA LYS A 219 23.04 2.67 32.23
C LYS A 219 24.11 2.62 31.11
N GLN A 220 24.63 1.49 30.64
CA GLN A 220 25.70 1.46 29.64
C GLN A 220 25.23 2.07 28.31
N HIS A 221 25.94 3.08 27.83
CA HIS A 221 25.74 3.63 26.50
C HIS A 221 26.31 2.64 25.49
N LYS A 222 25.49 2.17 24.56
CA LYS A 222 25.96 1.27 23.52
C LYS A 222 26.48 2.10 22.34
N TYR A 223 27.49 1.59 21.64
CA TYR A 223 28.28 2.39 20.71
C TYR A 223 28.80 1.54 19.57
N ILE A 224 28.76 2.09 18.37
CA ILE A 224 29.11 1.34 17.18
C ILE A 224 30.15 2.07 16.36
N ASP A 225 31.29 1.38 16.14
CA ASP A 225 32.44 1.92 15.45
C ASP A 225 32.89 1.09 14.24
N LEU A 226 33.44 1.85 13.33
CA LEU A 226 32.84 2.03 12.03
C LEU A 226 33.81 2.85 11.19
N GLU A 227 34.53 3.79 11.79
CA GLU A 227 35.41 4.73 11.09
C GLU A 227 36.37 4.09 10.06
N THR A 228 36.79 2.85 10.29
CA THR A 228 37.74 2.08 9.47
C THR A 228 37.23 1.56 8.14
N LEU A 229 35.91 1.54 7.93
CA LEU A 229 35.28 0.74 6.89
C LEU A 229 35.26 1.53 5.57
N CYS A 230 36.46 1.85 5.10
CA CYS A 230 36.80 3.01 4.28
C CYS A 230 36.29 3.01 2.83
N ASN A 231 35.36 2.12 2.47
CA ASN A 231 34.78 2.07 1.13
C ASN A 231 33.26 2.07 1.03
N LEU A 232 32.48 2.18 2.14
CA LEU A 232 31.06 1.83 2.55
C LEU A 232 29.50 2.38 2.28
N LYS A 233 28.71 3.31 1.58
CA LYS A 233 28.03 4.73 1.62
C LYS A 233 26.50 4.80 2.03
N SER A 234 25.80 3.81 2.58
CA SER A 234 24.41 3.98 3.13
C SER A 234 24.00 3.22 4.44
N LEU A 235 23.88 3.85 5.66
CA LEU A 235 23.08 3.52 6.92
C LEU A 235 21.64 3.97 7.32
N THR A 236 20.89 3.24 8.15
CA THR A 236 19.44 3.43 8.36
C THR A 236 18.81 2.57 9.51
N PHE A 237 18.76 2.88 10.81
CA PHE A 237 18.69 1.80 11.84
C PHE A 237 17.34 1.50 12.63
N ARG A 238 16.36 0.57 12.46
CA ARG A 238 15.10 0.52 13.37
C ARG A 238 15.28 0.49 14.92
N ASP A 239 14.20 0.59 15.66
CA ASP A 239 14.13 0.87 17.09
C ASP A 239 12.64 0.98 17.37
N TYR A 240 11.97 -0.16 17.30
CA TYR A 240 10.61 -0.30 17.75
C TYR A 240 10.50 -0.26 19.28
N ARG A 241 11.59 0.01 20.03
CA ARG A 241 11.58 -0.14 21.49
C ARG A 241 10.67 0.85 22.18
N SER A 242 10.04 0.35 23.23
CA SER A 242 9.11 1.06 24.10
C SER A 242 9.78 1.69 25.33
N GLY A 243 11.06 2.10 25.25
CA GLY A 243 11.78 2.66 26.42
C GLY A 243 12.95 3.57 26.08
N LYS A 244 13.74 3.93 27.10
CA LYS A 244 14.78 4.97 27.07
C LYS A 244 16.19 4.35 27.06
N ARG A 245 16.78 4.10 25.88
CA ARG A 245 18.13 3.50 25.77
C ARG A 245 18.97 4.16 24.68
N PHE A 246 19.82 5.11 25.07
CA PHE A 246 20.71 5.86 24.17
C PHE A 246 21.82 5.01 23.56
N ILE A 247 22.10 5.29 22.30
CA ILE A 247 23.11 4.61 21.50
C ILE A 247 23.79 5.61 20.55
N SER A 248 25.11 5.53 20.41
CA SER A 248 25.89 6.52 19.64
C SER A 248 26.67 5.87 18.49
N LEU A 249 26.75 6.57 17.37
CA LEU A 249 27.14 5.98 16.08
C LEU A 249 28.28 6.76 15.41
N ASN A 250 29.31 6.12 14.85
CA ASN A 250 30.60 6.82 14.57
C ASN A 250 31.11 6.89 13.10
N VAL A 251 31.44 8.10 12.63
CA VAL A 251 31.00 8.56 11.29
C VAL A 251 32.07 9.39 10.49
N PRO A 252 32.85 8.81 9.53
CA PRO A 252 33.90 9.54 8.73
C PRO A 252 33.63 9.92 7.22
N PRO A 253 34.22 10.94 6.60
CA PRO A 253 33.65 11.80 5.52
C PRO A 253 32.99 11.29 4.19
N SER A 254 32.97 10.02 3.80
CA SER A 254 32.95 9.60 2.36
C SER A 254 31.60 9.54 1.58
N ILE A 255 30.52 9.97 2.22
CA ILE A 255 29.27 9.24 2.52
C ILE A 255 28.00 9.35 1.59
N LYS A 256 26.76 8.71 1.73
CA LYS A 256 25.53 8.84 0.84
C LYS A 256 24.04 8.94 1.34
N THR A 257 23.32 8.04 2.06
CA THR A 257 21.80 8.13 2.13
C THR A 257 20.87 8.06 3.44
N LEU A 258 21.25 8.36 4.70
CA LEU A 258 20.72 7.86 6.06
C LEU A 258 19.22 7.55 6.25
N VAL A 259 18.80 6.63 7.13
CA VAL A 259 17.47 6.71 7.81
C VAL A 259 17.39 6.41 9.37
N ILE A 260 16.53 7.09 10.16
CA ILE A 260 16.07 6.89 11.56
C ILE A 260 14.51 6.61 11.45
N LYS A 261 13.73 6.28 12.50
CA LYS A 261 12.34 5.74 12.67
C LYS A 261 11.83 5.52 14.14
N ASP A 262 12.58 5.72 15.24
CA ASP A 262 12.34 5.29 16.66
C ASP A 262 10.91 5.40 17.17
N PHE A 263 10.40 4.30 17.71
CA PHE A 263 9.00 4.17 18.13
C PHE A 263 8.72 4.67 19.53
N SER A 264 9.74 5.16 20.24
CA SER A 264 9.61 5.47 21.65
C SER A 264 8.45 6.44 21.90
N ILE A 265 7.44 5.94 22.60
CA ILE A 265 6.37 6.77 23.16
C ILE A 265 6.92 7.50 24.40
N TYR A 266 7.93 6.92 25.06
CA TYR A 266 8.39 7.28 26.41
C TYR A 266 9.78 7.94 26.52
N GLY A 267 10.58 8.01 25.44
CA GLY A 267 11.84 8.77 25.41
C GLY A 267 12.94 8.17 24.52
N GLU A 268 13.88 9.02 24.12
CA GLU A 268 14.83 8.82 23.01
C GLU A 268 15.82 7.67 23.14
N CYS A 269 16.48 7.36 22.02
CA CYS A 269 17.36 6.22 21.90
C CYS A 269 18.68 6.43 21.10
N VAL A 270 18.98 7.59 20.49
CA VAL A 270 20.22 7.75 19.68
C VAL A 270 20.97 9.07 19.92
N GLU A 271 22.18 9.17 19.36
CA GLU A 271 23.03 10.36 19.20
C GLU A 271 23.94 10.25 17.96
N ILE A 272 24.40 11.39 17.41
CA ILE A 272 25.63 11.44 16.56
C ILE A 272 26.74 12.28 17.22
N PRO A 273 27.98 11.77 17.33
CA PRO A 273 29.13 12.57 17.73
C PRO A 273 29.38 13.73 16.76
N HIS A 274 29.55 14.95 17.28
CA HIS A 274 29.70 16.15 16.45
C HIS A 274 31.01 16.22 15.62
N ARG A 275 32.00 15.38 15.93
CA ARG A 275 33.30 15.29 15.21
C ARG A 275 33.17 14.82 13.76
N CYS A 276 32.01 14.29 13.43
CA CYS A 276 31.74 13.54 12.25
C CYS A 276 31.31 14.45 11.09
N THR A 277 32.10 14.51 10.02
CA THR A 277 31.92 15.56 9.00
C THR A 277 31.08 15.12 7.79
N MET A 278 30.44 16.14 7.19
CA MET A 278 29.19 16.00 6.45
C MET A 278 29.26 16.45 4.97
N PRO A 279 30.42 16.50 4.27
CA PRO A 279 30.76 17.57 3.30
C PRO A 279 29.91 17.69 2.01
N MET A 280 29.12 16.66 1.73
CA MET A 280 28.18 16.58 0.63
C MET A 280 26.88 15.93 1.11
N LEU A 281 26.55 15.95 2.42
CA LEU A 281 25.39 15.24 2.99
C LEU A 281 24.20 15.50 2.09
N GLU A 282 23.48 14.53 1.51
CA GLU A 282 22.57 14.91 0.42
C GLU A 282 21.07 14.53 0.56
N LYS A 283 20.63 13.77 1.58
CA LYS A 283 19.25 13.81 2.19
C LYS A 283 19.31 14.17 3.72
N LEU A 284 18.40 13.91 4.72
CA LEU A 284 18.58 14.05 6.23
C LEU A 284 17.27 13.96 7.10
N LYS A 285 16.70 12.95 7.89
CA LYS A 285 15.20 12.65 8.33
C LYS A 285 14.69 12.86 9.87
N ILE A 286 14.92 13.85 10.76
CA ILE A 286 14.55 14.06 12.28
C ILE A 286 13.20 14.46 13.03
N ARG A 287 12.64 13.63 13.96
CA ARG A 287 11.45 14.04 14.84
C ARG A 287 11.93 15.11 15.78
N MET A 288 11.12 16.14 15.98
CA MET A 288 11.65 17.50 16.22
C MET A 288 12.74 17.59 17.30
N LYS A 289 12.65 16.73 18.32
CA LYS A 289 13.43 16.79 19.56
C LYS A 289 14.95 16.88 19.33
N LEU A 290 15.64 16.03 18.55
CA LEU A 290 17.10 16.19 18.42
C LEU A 290 17.59 17.33 17.50
N LEU A 291 16.71 18.01 16.76
CA LEU A 291 17.07 19.30 16.16
C LEU A 291 17.09 20.35 17.24
N THR A 292 16.04 20.33 18.07
CA THR A 292 15.87 21.26 19.18
C THR A 292 16.84 20.97 20.33
N GLU A 293 17.44 19.78 20.37
CA GLU A 293 18.55 19.42 21.26
C GLU A 293 19.92 19.46 20.58
N GLY A 294 20.00 20.01 19.37
CA GLY A 294 21.28 20.35 18.72
C GLY A 294 22.20 19.20 18.36
N ARG A 295 21.82 17.93 18.59
CA ARG A 295 22.72 16.78 18.37
C ARG A 295 23.11 16.62 16.90
N ILE A 296 22.41 17.30 15.98
CA ILE A 296 22.70 17.27 14.54
C ILE A 296 22.66 18.69 13.94
N SER A 297 23.84 19.21 13.60
CA SER A 297 23.97 20.55 13.02
C SER A 297 23.72 20.57 11.51
N LEU A 298 22.61 21.19 11.15
CA LEU A 298 22.15 21.44 9.79
C LEU A 298 23.15 22.22 8.93
N MET A 299 23.85 23.17 9.54
CA MET A 299 24.77 24.08 8.85
C MET A 299 26.06 23.39 8.38
N SER A 300 26.38 22.24 8.96
CA SER A 300 27.59 21.46 8.65
C SER A 300 27.62 20.89 7.23
N SER A 301 26.50 20.99 6.52
CA SER A 301 26.34 20.49 5.16
C SER A 301 25.45 21.49 4.40
N PRO A 302 26.02 22.28 3.48
CA PRO A 302 25.48 23.61 3.19
C PRO A 302 24.35 23.59 2.17
N SER A 303 24.39 22.67 1.21
CA SER A 303 23.42 22.65 0.13
C SER A 303 22.20 21.81 0.53
N ILE A 304 21.62 22.03 1.72
CA ILE A 304 20.37 21.39 2.14
C ILE A 304 19.32 21.51 1.00
N LYS A 305 18.57 20.43 0.62
CA LYS A 305 17.57 20.43 -0.49
C LYS A 305 16.26 19.59 -0.35
N LYS A 306 15.86 18.94 0.78
CA LYS A 306 14.58 18.11 0.94
C LYS A 306 13.87 17.60 2.30
N LEU A 307 14.24 17.97 3.57
CA LEU A 307 13.56 18.08 4.95
C LEU A 307 12.11 17.57 5.33
N SER A 308 11.91 17.13 6.59
CA SER A 308 10.87 16.15 7.07
C SER A 308 10.32 15.96 8.53
N ILE A 309 10.70 16.66 9.64
CA ILE A 309 10.18 16.75 11.07
C ILE A 309 8.87 15.91 11.53
N TYR A 310 8.24 16.05 12.73
CA TYR A 310 6.96 15.39 13.24
C TYR A 310 6.96 14.88 14.70
N ASN A 311 5.92 14.09 15.07
CA ASN A 311 5.60 13.34 16.32
C ASN A 311 6.11 14.12 17.51
N TYR A 312 5.36 15.19 17.64
CA TYR A 312 5.78 16.44 18.19
C TYR A 312 4.89 16.73 19.37
N LYS A 313 5.54 17.18 20.44
CA LYS A 313 4.94 17.96 21.51
C LYS A 313 5.86 19.17 21.68
N ASN A 314 5.24 20.35 21.76
CA ASN A 314 5.73 21.63 22.25
C ASN A 314 7.26 21.86 22.11
N ASN A 315 7.71 22.44 20.99
CA ASN A 315 9.07 22.98 20.80
C ASN A 315 9.20 23.90 19.57
N VAL A 316 10.04 24.94 19.64
CA VAL A 316 10.25 25.92 18.56
C VAL A 316 10.96 25.28 17.35
N ILE A 317 10.65 25.77 16.16
CA ILE A 317 11.14 25.28 14.88
C ILE A 317 12.52 25.90 14.54
N PRO A 318 13.64 25.14 14.47
CA PRO A 318 14.96 25.72 14.20
C PRO A 318 15.18 26.12 12.73
N ALA A 319 16.25 26.89 12.48
CA ALA A 319 16.51 27.57 11.20
C ALA A 319 16.47 26.69 9.93
N ILE A 320 16.14 27.35 8.81
CA ILE A 320 16.08 26.78 7.46
C ILE A 320 16.75 27.73 6.41
N PRO A 321 18.06 27.56 6.07
CA PRO A 321 18.88 28.40 5.13
C PRO A 321 18.55 28.46 3.57
N SER A 322 19.52 28.29 2.60
CA SER A 322 19.49 28.71 1.15
C SER A 322 19.75 27.82 -0.20
N THR A 323 19.95 26.46 -0.30
CA THR A 323 19.68 25.42 -1.44
C THR A 323 18.49 24.23 -1.53
N LEU A 324 17.28 24.06 -0.87
CA LEU A 324 15.75 24.14 -1.15
C LEU A 324 14.84 22.95 -0.76
N GLU A 325 14.29 22.13 -1.65
CA GLU A 325 12.81 22.22 -1.74
C GLU A 325 11.79 21.84 -0.61
N LYS A 326 11.65 20.67 0.06
CA LYS A 326 10.27 20.22 0.51
C LYS A 326 9.87 20.05 2.04
N LEU A 327 8.59 20.34 2.49
CA LEU A 327 7.96 20.42 3.91
C LEU A 327 6.64 19.50 3.98
N LYS A 328 6.09 19.02 5.13
CA LYS A 328 4.95 18.08 5.59
C LYS A 328 5.04 18.02 7.13
N ILE A 329 4.35 18.63 8.09
CA ILE A 329 4.56 18.13 9.48
C ILE A 329 4.01 16.68 9.54
N GLU A 330 4.31 15.86 10.55
CA GLU A 330 3.41 14.75 10.96
C GLU A 330 2.88 14.84 12.42
N LYS A 331 1.79 14.13 12.72
CA LYS A 331 1.22 13.84 14.05
C LYS A 331 1.74 14.75 15.20
N SER A 332 1.31 16.00 15.22
CA SER A 332 1.71 17.01 16.19
C SER A 332 0.61 17.37 17.17
N TYR A 333 1.01 17.99 18.27
CA TYR A 333 0.14 18.56 19.29
C TYR A 333 0.80 19.87 19.75
N GLY A 334 0.12 21.01 19.56
CA GLY A 334 0.54 22.34 20.04
C GLY A 334 1.75 22.96 19.33
N ILE A 335 1.64 23.34 18.06
CA ILE A 335 2.74 24.04 17.34
C ILE A 335 2.49 25.54 17.19
N LEU A 336 3.33 26.35 17.83
CA LEU A 336 3.42 27.80 17.65
C LEU A 336 4.06 28.19 16.29
N LEU A 337 3.39 27.85 15.19
CA LEU A 337 3.88 28.11 13.82
C LEU A 337 3.91 29.59 13.46
N GLY A 338 3.16 30.45 14.16
CA GLY A 338 3.17 31.91 13.96
C GLY A 338 4.54 32.57 14.12
N GLN A 339 5.47 31.93 14.84
CA GLN A 339 6.84 32.44 15.05
C GLN A 339 7.84 32.02 13.96
N THR A 340 7.48 31.10 13.06
CA THR A 340 8.43 30.57 12.07
C THR A 340 8.45 31.45 10.83
N VAL A 341 9.56 32.15 10.57
CA VAL A 341 9.82 32.71 9.23
C VAL A 341 10.06 31.55 8.29
N LEU A 342 9.03 31.22 7.52
CA LEU A 342 9.12 30.26 6.45
C LEU A 342 9.70 31.02 5.22
N PRO A 343 10.97 30.79 4.76
CA PRO A 343 11.65 31.70 3.82
C PRO A 343 10.97 31.92 2.43
N PRO A 344 11.26 33.03 1.73
CA PRO A 344 10.32 33.75 0.85
C PRO A 344 10.29 33.30 -0.62
N PHE A 345 10.85 32.15 -0.89
CA PHE A 345 11.27 31.72 -2.22
C PHE A 345 10.45 30.52 -2.68
N LEU A 346 10.55 29.53 -1.83
CA LEU A 346 9.57 29.24 -0.81
C LEU A 346 8.12 29.11 -1.52
N LYS A 347 7.19 28.22 -2.07
CA LYS A 347 6.63 26.79 -2.35
C LYS A 347 5.88 25.79 -1.26
N HIS A 348 6.16 24.47 -0.82
CA HIS A 348 5.21 23.40 -0.14
C HIS A 348 5.58 22.09 0.83
N LEU A 349 5.06 21.48 2.03
CA LEU A 349 4.15 21.46 3.37
C LEU A 349 2.64 21.14 3.71
N SER A 350 2.30 19.95 4.24
CA SER A 350 1.02 19.68 4.98
C SER A 350 1.09 19.16 6.38
N VAL A 351 0.06 19.52 7.14
CA VAL A 351 -0.07 19.36 8.58
C VAL A 351 -1.50 18.73 8.84
N ILE A 352 -2.07 18.45 10.03
CA ILE A 352 -3.55 18.07 10.24
C ILE A 352 -4.12 18.89 11.43
N GLY A 353 -4.58 18.38 12.60
CA GLY A 353 -5.11 19.26 13.67
C GLY A 353 -4.73 18.84 15.07
N GLY A 354 -4.47 19.86 15.87
CA GLY A 354 -3.56 19.88 17.00
C GLY A 354 -2.93 21.27 17.17
N GLU A 355 -3.77 22.29 17.36
CA GLU A 355 -3.52 23.64 17.95
C GLU A 355 -2.27 24.44 17.48
N TYR A 356 -2.53 25.64 16.96
CA TYR A 356 -1.55 26.51 16.28
C TYR A 356 -2.10 27.93 16.12
N ASP A 357 -1.21 28.90 16.04
CA ASP A 357 -1.58 30.29 15.74
C ASP A 357 -1.91 30.50 14.24
N PRO A 358 -2.62 31.58 13.87
CA PRO A 358 -2.72 32.05 12.49
C PRO A 358 -1.34 32.29 11.85
N ILE A 359 -0.93 31.36 10.99
CA ILE A 359 0.38 31.36 10.37
C ILE A 359 0.46 32.49 9.35
N ARG A 360 1.57 33.24 9.32
CA ARG A 360 1.69 34.38 8.41
C ARG A 360 1.95 33.93 6.98
N LEU A 361 1.29 34.61 6.03
CA LEU A 361 1.06 34.10 4.71
C LEU A 361 1.83 34.86 3.59
N PRO A 362 3.11 34.53 3.25
CA PRO A 362 3.91 35.20 2.18
C PRO A 362 3.41 35.06 0.73
N GLU A 363 4.27 35.39 -0.27
CA GLU A 363 3.96 35.66 -1.71
C GLU A 363 4.69 34.91 -2.94
N SER A 364 5.12 33.60 -2.90
CA SER A 364 5.79 32.79 -3.97
C SER A 364 5.62 31.22 -4.09
N LEU A 365 5.54 30.41 -3.03
CA LEU A 365 4.53 29.44 -2.50
C LEU A 365 3.73 28.46 -3.49
N VAL A 366 3.29 27.17 -3.24
CA VAL A 366 2.26 26.33 -4.06
C VAL A 366 1.72 24.89 -3.61
N LYS A 367 0.38 24.62 -3.48
CA LYS A 367 -0.48 23.41 -3.03
C LYS A 367 -1.32 23.71 -1.71
N LEU A 368 -2.29 22.99 -1.06
CA LEU A 368 -3.02 23.37 0.25
C LEU A 368 -3.53 22.07 0.99
N ASN A 369 -2.86 21.63 2.13
CA ASN A 369 -3.07 20.57 3.18
C ASN A 369 -2.74 20.73 4.85
N GLN A 370 -3.42 20.18 5.94
CA GLN A 370 -4.00 20.64 7.35
C GLN A 370 -5.47 20.32 7.90
N LYS A 371 -5.73 20.42 9.22
CA LYS A 371 -7.06 20.41 9.93
C LYS A 371 -7.23 21.67 10.77
N ILE A 372 -8.47 22.09 11.01
CA ILE A 372 -8.80 23.06 12.08
C ILE A 372 -9.52 22.38 13.23
N ASP A 373 -9.20 22.91 14.40
CA ASP A 373 -9.81 22.61 15.67
C ASP A 373 -10.70 23.84 16.01
N ASP A 374 -11.91 23.63 16.53
CA ASP A 374 -13.15 24.46 16.41
C ASP A 374 -13.11 26.01 16.36
N GLU A 375 -12.02 26.69 16.76
CA GLU A 375 -11.97 28.15 16.93
C GLU A 375 -11.11 28.94 15.89
N ASN A 376 -10.23 28.29 15.11
CA ASN A 376 -9.09 28.99 14.47
C ASN A 376 -9.06 29.09 12.92
N VAL A 377 -10.11 29.65 12.29
CA VAL A 377 -10.18 29.89 10.82
C VAL A 377 -9.15 30.94 10.34
N PRO A 378 -8.35 30.69 9.27
CA PRO A 378 -7.32 31.62 8.79
C PRO A 378 -7.93 32.89 8.16
N VAL A 379 -7.54 34.04 8.73
CA VAL A 379 -8.12 35.37 8.50
C VAL A 379 -8.06 35.85 7.05
N SER A 380 -7.02 35.49 6.29
CA SER A 380 -6.89 35.88 4.89
C SER A 380 -6.53 34.67 4.05
N LEU A 381 -7.52 34.04 3.41
CA LEU A 381 -7.27 33.06 2.36
C LEU A 381 -6.44 33.72 1.26
N PRO A 382 -5.14 33.41 1.20
CA PRO A 382 -4.19 34.20 0.46
C PRO A 382 -4.39 33.88 -1.04
N GLN A 383 -4.12 34.81 -1.93
CA GLN A 383 -5.16 35.12 -2.91
C GLN A 383 -5.30 34.44 -4.33
N HIS A 384 -4.32 33.94 -5.13
CA HIS A 384 -4.51 33.38 -6.50
C HIS A 384 -5.33 32.05 -6.46
N LEU A 385 -5.10 31.32 -5.37
CA LEU A 385 -5.41 30.01 -4.76
C LEU A 385 -5.35 28.74 -5.81
N LYS A 386 -5.01 27.41 -5.54
CA LYS A 386 -5.33 26.01 -6.12
C LYS A 386 -5.61 24.65 -5.32
N SER A 387 -6.51 24.48 -4.28
CA SER A 387 -6.82 23.27 -3.39
C SER A 387 -7.04 23.39 -1.81
N LEU A 388 -8.23 23.53 -1.22
CA LEU A 388 -8.41 23.97 0.19
C LEU A 388 -9.19 23.07 1.14
N THR A 389 -8.53 22.38 2.04
CA THR A 389 -9.07 21.46 3.03
C THR A 389 -9.08 21.82 4.52
N PHE A 390 -10.19 22.21 5.12
CA PHE A 390 -10.31 22.46 6.63
C PHE A 390 -10.59 20.94 7.08
N THR A 391 -9.63 20.00 7.22
CA THR A 391 -9.94 18.71 7.93
C THR A 391 -10.52 19.09 9.30
N MET A 392 -11.53 18.42 9.88
CA MET A 392 -12.12 18.92 11.15
C MET A 392 -12.85 17.85 11.96
N GLU A 393 -12.54 17.76 13.25
CA GLU A 393 -13.03 16.72 14.17
C GLU A 393 -13.87 17.42 15.24
N VAL A 394 -15.16 17.66 14.94
CA VAL A 394 -16.06 18.47 15.79
C VAL A 394 -16.43 17.70 17.04
N VAL A 395 -16.15 18.31 18.18
CA VAL A 395 -16.53 17.78 19.51
C VAL A 395 -17.68 18.60 20.12
N ARG A 396 -18.04 19.78 19.57
CA ARG A 396 -19.05 20.68 20.18
C ARG A 396 -19.92 21.46 19.17
N PRO A 397 -21.20 21.74 19.52
CA PRO A 397 -22.11 22.53 18.69
C PRO A 397 -21.71 24.02 18.67
N THR A 398 -21.12 24.49 17.55
CA THR A 398 -20.93 25.92 17.27
C THR A 398 -21.40 26.29 15.86
N ASN A 399 -21.78 27.55 15.66
CA ASN A 399 -22.15 28.06 14.34
C ASN A 399 -20.87 28.35 13.54
N PHE A 400 -20.26 27.33 12.93
CA PHE A 400 -19.08 27.52 12.09
C PHE A 400 -19.43 28.37 10.86
N VAL A 401 -18.71 29.49 10.69
CA VAL A 401 -18.91 30.43 9.57
C VAL A 401 -17.70 30.40 8.65
N PHE A 402 -17.95 30.24 7.35
CA PHE A 402 -16.91 30.19 6.33
C PHE A 402 -16.35 31.58 6.02
N PRO A 403 -15.05 31.70 5.73
CA PRO A 403 -14.49 32.98 5.33
C PRO A 403 -15.11 33.36 3.98
N SER A 404 -15.91 34.42 3.99
CA SER A 404 -16.70 34.96 2.88
C SER A 404 -15.88 35.41 1.65
N ASN A 405 -14.57 35.17 1.66
CA ASN A 405 -13.61 35.66 0.69
C ASN A 405 -12.66 34.58 0.18
N TYR A 406 -13.21 33.39 -0.12
CA TYR A 406 -12.68 32.51 -1.16
C TYR A 406 -12.24 33.32 -2.41
N PRO A 407 -11.02 33.12 -2.92
CA PRO A 407 -10.63 33.62 -4.24
C PRO A 407 -11.60 33.36 -5.40
N PRO A 408 -11.61 34.23 -6.44
CA PRO A 408 -12.52 34.18 -7.58
C PRO A 408 -12.07 33.13 -8.60
N HIS A 409 -11.24 32.22 -8.14
CA HIS A 409 -10.64 31.11 -8.82
C HIS A 409 -10.81 29.98 -7.79
N LEU A 410 -11.44 28.79 -7.96
CA LEU A 410 -11.45 27.71 -6.91
C LEU A 410 -11.89 26.21 -7.40
N GLU A 411 -11.04 25.19 -7.83
CA GLU A 411 -11.19 23.67 -8.25
C GLU A 411 -10.59 22.31 -7.48
N THR A 412 -10.83 21.96 -6.19
CA THR A 412 -10.20 21.30 -4.88
C THR A 412 -10.44 21.89 -3.39
N LEU A 413 -11.19 21.26 -2.44
CA LEU A 413 -11.94 21.72 -1.20
C LEU A 413 -13.04 20.66 -0.76
N ASN A 414 -12.70 19.50 -0.12
CA ASN A 414 -13.36 18.14 0.18
C ASN A 414 -13.27 17.41 1.55
N PHE A 415 -14.38 17.35 2.26
CA PHE A 415 -14.32 17.49 3.70
C PHE A 415 -14.16 16.15 4.41
N ASP A 416 -14.45 16.24 5.69
CA ASP A 416 -13.86 15.52 6.80
C ASP A 416 -14.59 16.08 8.05
N LEU A 417 -15.93 15.91 8.16
CA LEU A 417 -16.71 16.11 9.42
C LEU A 417 -17.01 14.74 10.05
N SER A 418 -16.28 14.46 11.13
CA SER A 418 -16.79 13.66 12.22
C SER A 418 -17.95 14.42 12.88
N VAL A 419 -19.13 13.80 13.02
CA VAL A 419 -20.36 14.47 13.49
C VAL A 419 -21.01 13.71 14.63
N GLU A 420 -21.13 14.35 15.79
CA GLU A 420 -22.05 13.90 16.84
C GLU A 420 -23.51 14.34 16.57
N GLN A 421 -24.47 13.56 17.08
CA GLN A 421 -25.84 13.40 16.56
C GLN A 421 -26.67 14.68 16.30
N ASP A 422 -27.54 14.56 15.28
CA ASP A 422 -28.69 15.43 14.92
C ASP A 422 -28.46 16.94 14.71
N GLN A 423 -27.23 17.42 14.79
CA GLN A 423 -26.92 18.83 14.55
C GLN A 423 -27.13 19.27 13.08
N LYS A 424 -27.68 20.48 12.91
CA LYS A 424 -27.97 21.09 11.60
C LYS A 424 -26.90 22.13 11.27
N PHE A 425 -25.84 21.68 10.63
CA PHE A 425 -24.80 22.57 10.10
C PHE A 425 -25.35 23.45 8.97
N LYS A 426 -24.76 24.64 8.81
CA LYS A 426 -25.18 25.60 7.78
C LYS A 426 -24.03 25.91 6.86
N ILE A 427 -24.17 25.48 5.62
CA ILE A 427 -23.26 25.86 4.55
C ILE A 427 -23.73 27.18 4.00
N PHE A 428 -22.83 28.15 4.03
CA PHE A 428 -23.04 29.46 3.43
C PHE A 428 -22.16 29.63 2.21
N ASP A 429 -22.74 30.22 1.18
CA ASP A 429 -22.08 30.84 0.03
C ASP A 429 -20.89 30.07 -0.51
N ILE A 430 -21.19 28.84 -0.93
CA ILE A 430 -20.43 28.10 -1.93
C ILE A 430 -20.43 28.95 -3.22
N PRO A 431 -19.34 29.65 -3.58
CA PRO A 431 -19.37 30.61 -4.68
C PRO A 431 -19.54 29.98 -6.08
N LEU A 432 -19.59 30.86 -7.08
CA LEU A 432 -19.59 30.45 -8.49
C LEU A 432 -18.17 30.37 -9.09
N SER A 433 -17.11 30.53 -8.28
CA SER A 433 -15.71 30.21 -8.60
C SER A 433 -15.30 28.80 -8.15
N ILE A 434 -16.26 28.01 -7.68
CA ILE A 434 -16.12 26.82 -6.84
C ILE A 434 -16.85 25.68 -7.61
N LYS A 435 -16.21 24.53 -7.98
CA LYS A 435 -16.77 23.49 -8.93
C LYS A 435 -16.51 22.00 -8.65
N TYR A 436 -15.80 21.61 -7.61
CA TYR A 436 -16.02 20.28 -7.04
C TYR A 436 -17.16 20.40 -5.92
N LEU A 437 -17.60 19.54 -4.98
CA LEU A 437 -18.87 19.71 -4.12
C LEU A 437 -19.15 18.64 -3.03
N SER A 438 -18.84 18.79 -1.72
CA SER A 438 -17.65 18.07 -1.20
C SER A 438 -17.48 17.56 0.26
N VAL A 439 -18.10 16.46 0.69
CA VAL A 439 -18.45 16.12 2.09
C VAL A 439 -17.64 15.00 2.76
N THR A 440 -17.53 15.05 4.09
CA THR A 440 -17.56 13.86 4.97
C THR A 440 -18.60 14.11 6.05
N LEU A 441 -19.28 13.05 6.48
CA LEU A 441 -20.30 13.05 7.54
C LEU A 441 -20.19 11.69 8.22
N GLU A 442 -19.53 11.56 9.36
CA GLU A 442 -19.60 10.30 10.12
C GLU A 442 -20.93 10.27 10.89
N PRO A 443 -21.98 9.54 10.46
CA PRO A 443 -23.23 9.46 11.23
C PRO A 443 -23.02 8.63 12.49
N TYR A 444 -22.96 9.28 13.65
CA TYR A 444 -23.01 8.58 14.93
C TYR A 444 -24.39 7.93 15.16
N ILE A 445 -24.50 6.63 14.82
CA ILE A 445 -25.57 5.68 15.21
C ILE A 445 -27.00 6.09 14.79
N TYR A 446 -27.54 5.44 13.74
CA TYR A 446 -28.96 5.47 13.40
C TYR A 446 -29.66 4.14 13.72
N ARG A 447 -30.89 4.21 14.27
CA ARG A 447 -31.81 3.06 14.32
C ARG A 447 -32.27 2.69 12.90
N SER A 448 -32.64 1.44 12.66
CA SER A 448 -33.10 0.98 11.34
C SER A 448 -34.36 1.72 10.89
N GLY A 449 -34.31 2.33 9.70
CA GLY A 449 -35.45 2.99 9.04
C GLY A 449 -35.13 4.33 8.39
N TYR A 450 -34.21 5.11 8.96
CA TYR A 450 -33.88 6.45 8.48
C TYR A 450 -33.26 6.48 7.07
N PHE A 451 -33.56 7.54 6.32
CA PHE A 451 -33.07 7.77 4.97
C PHE A 451 -32.18 9.02 4.90
N PHE A 452 -31.05 8.91 4.21
CA PHE A 452 -30.22 10.07 3.91
C PHE A 452 -30.92 10.96 2.88
N SER A 453 -31.06 12.23 3.25
CA SER A 453 -31.72 13.28 2.47
C SER A 453 -30.84 14.53 2.48
N ILE A 454 -30.59 15.12 1.31
CA ILE A 454 -29.85 16.39 1.19
C ILE A 454 -30.73 17.54 1.73
N SER A 455 -32.05 17.45 1.52
CA SER A 455 -33.01 18.52 1.88
C SER A 455 -33.18 18.74 3.38
N THR A 456 -32.83 17.76 4.22
CA THR A 456 -32.99 17.84 5.68
C THR A 456 -31.82 18.52 6.38
N ARG A 457 -30.69 18.71 5.68
CA ARG A 457 -29.49 19.38 6.19
C ARG A 457 -29.31 20.78 5.60
N ILE A 458 -29.67 21.02 4.34
CA ILE A 458 -29.62 22.37 3.72
C ILE A 458 -30.82 23.24 4.18
N PRO A 459 -30.61 24.48 4.66
CA PRO A 459 -31.71 25.37 5.07
C PRO A 459 -32.66 25.78 3.93
N LYS A 460 -33.98 25.66 4.16
CA LYS A 460 -35.04 26.07 3.21
C LYS A 460 -34.92 27.54 2.76
N SER A 461 -34.31 28.42 3.56
CA SER A 461 -34.10 29.84 3.24
C SER A 461 -33.16 30.10 2.06
N ILE A 462 -32.35 29.12 1.64
CA ILE A 462 -31.48 29.22 0.46
C ILE A 462 -32.27 28.95 -0.84
N ILE A 463 -33.46 28.34 -0.75
CA ILE A 463 -34.31 27.98 -1.90
C ILE A 463 -35.07 29.23 -2.41
N THR A 464 -34.34 30.17 -3.02
CA THR A 464 -34.92 31.38 -3.63
C THR A 464 -34.83 31.34 -5.16
N GLN A 465 -35.95 31.64 -5.83
CA GLN A 465 -36.16 31.87 -7.27
C GLN A 465 -35.69 30.82 -8.32
N ARG A 466 -34.77 29.88 -8.06
CA ARG A 466 -34.29 28.90 -9.08
C ARG A 466 -34.40 27.41 -8.73
N GLN A 467 -34.88 27.05 -7.55
CA GLN A 467 -35.14 25.65 -7.11
C GLN A 467 -33.94 24.65 -7.17
N GLN A 468 -32.71 25.12 -7.37
CA GLN A 468 -31.51 24.28 -7.36
C GLN A 468 -30.81 24.38 -6.01
N TRP A 469 -30.37 23.24 -5.45
CA TRP A 469 -29.84 23.21 -4.07
C TRP A 469 -28.34 23.47 -3.99
N LEU A 470 -27.64 23.34 -5.11
CA LEU A 470 -26.18 23.29 -5.21
C LEU A 470 -25.76 24.23 -6.36
N PRO A 471 -24.59 24.90 -6.33
CA PRO A 471 -24.33 26.02 -7.25
C PRO A 471 -24.05 25.50 -8.67
N SER A 472 -25.03 25.68 -9.53
CA SER A 472 -25.72 24.55 -10.17
C SER A 472 -25.03 23.88 -11.34
N ASN A 473 -23.90 24.47 -11.72
CA ASN A 473 -22.80 23.93 -12.51
C ASN A 473 -22.41 22.48 -12.01
N THR A 474 -22.85 22.06 -10.80
CA THR A 474 -22.50 21.01 -9.78
C THR A 474 -22.33 19.49 -10.08
N ILE A 475 -21.53 18.98 -11.00
CA ILE A 475 -21.33 17.56 -11.26
C ILE A 475 -20.80 16.59 -10.10
N ASP A 476 -19.50 16.13 -9.85
CA ASP A 476 -18.87 14.93 -9.07
C ASP A 476 -19.60 14.69 -7.69
N LEU A 477 -19.42 13.68 -6.84
CA LEU A 477 -19.96 13.64 -5.47
C LEU A 477 -19.20 12.52 -4.57
N THR A 478 -19.48 12.25 -3.25
CA THR A 478 -18.73 11.75 -1.98
C THR A 478 -18.76 12.59 -0.58
N CYS A 479 -19.27 12.56 0.71
CA CYS A 479 -20.10 12.07 1.90
C CYS A 479 -19.82 10.84 2.79
N GLN A 480 -19.40 10.95 4.07
CA GLN A 480 -19.37 9.72 4.88
C GLN A 480 -20.80 9.12 5.07
N LEU A 481 -20.88 7.81 4.79
CA LEU A 481 -21.93 6.90 5.23
C LEU A 481 -21.16 5.77 5.93
N LEU A 482 -20.73 6.10 7.14
CA LEU A 482 -20.19 5.16 8.10
C LEU A 482 -21.37 4.30 8.55
N ILE A 483 -21.38 3.01 8.25
CA ILE A 483 -22.44 2.11 8.72
C ILE A 483 -21.96 1.45 10.00
N LEU A 484 -22.29 2.08 11.13
CA LEU A 484 -21.86 1.61 12.45
C LEU A 484 -22.65 0.41 12.98
N ASP A 485 -23.93 0.24 12.63
CA ASP A 485 -24.76 -0.85 13.21
C ASP A 485 -26.02 -1.25 12.40
N SER A 486 -26.38 -0.52 11.33
CA SER A 486 -27.65 -0.74 10.61
C SER A 486 -27.54 -1.73 9.46
N LYS A 487 -28.37 -2.78 9.44
CA LYS A 487 -28.43 -3.77 8.34
C LYS A 487 -28.70 -3.19 6.95
N LYS A 488 -29.36 -2.04 6.88
CA LYS A 488 -29.74 -1.35 5.64
C LYS A 488 -29.46 0.14 5.75
N ALA A 489 -28.91 0.73 4.69
CA ALA A 489 -28.84 2.18 4.51
C ALA A 489 -29.72 2.61 3.32
N ASN A 490 -30.44 3.72 3.49
CA ASN A 490 -31.39 4.26 2.50
C ASN A 490 -30.92 5.64 2.01
N PHE A 491 -30.91 5.89 0.70
CA PHE A 491 -30.50 7.18 0.10
C PHE A 491 -31.54 7.74 -0.88
N ARG A 492 -31.95 9.01 -0.75
CA ARG A 492 -32.92 9.68 -1.65
C ARG A 492 -32.34 10.13 -3.00
N LEU A 493 -32.36 9.21 -3.97
CA LEU A 493 -31.98 9.41 -5.36
C LEU A 493 -32.85 10.45 -6.09
N ASP A 494 -34.14 10.59 -5.75
CA ASP A 494 -35.04 11.56 -6.42
C ASP A 494 -34.54 13.00 -6.31
N GLN A 495 -34.06 13.39 -5.12
CA GLN A 495 -33.60 14.74 -4.84
C GLN A 495 -32.41 15.12 -5.72
N VAL A 496 -31.52 14.14 -5.85
CA VAL A 496 -30.33 14.15 -6.67
C VAL A 496 -30.72 14.25 -8.15
N ILE A 497 -31.70 13.48 -8.63
CA ILE A 497 -32.22 13.61 -9.99
C ILE A 497 -32.84 15.00 -10.24
N ASN A 498 -33.62 15.52 -9.30
CA ASN A 498 -34.59 16.60 -9.58
C ASN A 498 -34.07 18.02 -9.37
N HIS A 499 -33.41 18.31 -8.27
CA HIS A 499 -33.02 19.69 -7.89
C HIS A 499 -31.64 20.09 -8.43
N THR A 500 -31.15 19.31 -9.38
CA THR A 500 -29.75 19.26 -9.78
C THR A 500 -29.60 18.57 -11.14
N ASN A 501 -28.48 18.76 -11.85
CA ASN A 501 -28.31 18.31 -13.25
C ASN A 501 -27.44 17.01 -13.39
N VAL A 502 -27.34 16.22 -12.31
CA VAL A 502 -26.28 15.25 -11.92
C VAL A 502 -26.42 13.87 -12.59
N ARG A 503 -25.36 13.17 -13.02
CA ARG A 503 -25.45 12.01 -13.96
C ARG A 503 -24.34 10.90 -13.88
N TYR A 504 -23.60 10.80 -12.77
CA TYR A 504 -22.56 9.82 -12.26
C TYR A 504 -23.05 9.55 -10.79
N LEU A 505 -22.44 8.69 -9.94
CA LEU A 505 -22.91 8.46 -8.55
C LEU A 505 -21.81 7.78 -7.63
N ASN A 506 -21.11 8.36 -6.61
CA ASN A 506 -20.14 7.83 -5.56
C ASN A 506 -20.77 7.60 -4.12
N ILE A 507 -20.49 6.47 -3.45
CA ILE A 507 -20.82 5.90 -2.12
C ILE A 507 -19.79 4.79 -2.01
N TYR A 508 -18.77 4.91 -1.15
CA TYR A 508 -18.39 3.69 -0.43
C TYR A 508 -19.44 3.46 0.66
N LEU A 509 -19.30 2.41 1.44
CA LEU A 509 -19.79 2.37 2.80
C LEU A 509 -18.57 2.08 3.66
N ASP A 510 -18.32 2.91 4.67
CA ASP A 510 -17.25 2.66 5.63
C ASP A 510 -17.84 1.77 6.72
N GLN A 511 -17.36 0.54 6.81
CA GLN A 511 -17.79 -0.44 7.80
C GLN A 511 -16.56 -1.16 8.35
N ASN A 512 -16.32 -1.06 9.66
CA ASN A 512 -15.23 -1.76 10.34
C ASN A 512 -13.82 -1.50 9.74
N ASN A 513 -13.58 -0.32 9.14
CA ASN A 513 -12.40 0.09 8.37
C ASN A 513 -12.31 -0.45 6.93
N ASP A 514 -13.25 -1.29 6.47
CA ASP A 514 -13.36 -1.68 5.06
C ASP A 514 -14.29 -0.70 4.31
N ASN A 515 -13.74 -0.05 3.28
CA ASN A 515 -14.42 0.98 2.50
C ASN A 515 -14.94 0.39 1.16
N THR A 516 -16.22 0.01 1.11
CA THR A 516 -16.81 -0.84 0.03
C THR A 516 -17.66 -0.07 -0.99
N LEU A 517 -17.44 -0.26 -2.30
CA LEU A 517 -17.66 0.79 -3.32
C LEU A 517 -18.09 0.29 -4.75
N PHE A 518 -19.40 0.03 -4.99
CA PHE A 518 -20.14 -0.27 -6.27
C PHE A 518 -20.75 1.00 -6.94
N GLN A 519 -21.09 1.13 -8.27
CA GLN A 519 -21.56 2.37 -9.00
C GLN A 519 -23.09 2.57 -9.41
N PHE A 520 -23.58 3.81 -9.69
CA PHE A 520 -24.57 4.25 -10.67
C PHE A 520 -24.20 5.57 -11.45
N SER A 521 -24.88 5.98 -12.55
CA SER A 521 -24.74 7.27 -13.26
C SER A 521 -26.05 7.76 -13.86
N ILE A 522 -26.54 8.90 -13.36
CA ILE A 522 -27.89 9.41 -13.61
C ILE A 522 -28.08 10.10 -14.98
N GLN A 523 -27.84 9.44 -16.12
CA GLN A 523 -28.07 10.07 -17.44
C GLN A 523 -29.57 10.39 -17.67
N ARG A 524 -29.98 11.64 -17.37
CA ARG A 524 -31.25 12.23 -17.84
C ARG A 524 -31.37 12.06 -19.35
N LEU A 525 -32.45 11.41 -19.78
CA LEU A 525 -32.76 11.12 -21.17
C LEU A 525 -33.68 12.18 -21.79
N ASP A 526 -34.42 12.95 -20.97
CA ASP A 526 -35.24 14.07 -21.41
C ASP A 526 -35.11 15.32 -20.51
N PRO A 527 -35.46 16.53 -20.99
CA PRO A 527 -35.26 17.79 -20.25
C PRO A 527 -36.15 17.97 -19.01
N ASN A 528 -37.17 17.12 -18.83
CA ASN A 528 -38.10 17.17 -17.70
C ASN A 528 -37.82 16.07 -16.66
N ASN A 529 -36.71 15.32 -16.81
CA ASN A 529 -36.34 14.15 -16.01
C ASN A 529 -37.34 12.97 -16.06
N ASN A 530 -38.32 12.94 -16.97
CA ASN A 530 -39.33 11.86 -16.93
C ASN A 530 -38.69 10.46 -17.10
N ASN A 531 -37.53 10.38 -17.76
CA ASN A 531 -36.76 9.15 -17.95
C ASN A 531 -35.28 9.39 -17.63
N VAL A 532 -34.69 8.53 -16.80
CA VAL A 532 -33.32 8.70 -16.29
C VAL A 532 -32.60 7.37 -16.18
N LEU A 533 -31.50 7.20 -16.90
CA LEU A 533 -30.63 6.01 -16.90
C LEU A 533 -29.67 6.02 -15.70
N VAL A 534 -29.29 4.85 -15.17
CA VAL A 534 -28.50 4.58 -13.94
C VAL A 534 -27.85 3.16 -14.07
N LEU A 535 -26.50 2.92 -14.13
CA LEU A 535 -25.83 1.63 -14.57
C LEU A 535 -24.43 1.18 -13.97
N GLU A 536 -24.34 0.70 -12.71
CA GLU A 536 -23.13 0.29 -11.95
C GLU A 536 -21.89 -0.26 -12.72
N THR A 537 -20.90 0.50 -13.18
CA THR A 537 -19.78 -0.06 -14.00
C THR A 537 -18.68 -0.91 -13.31
N GLN A 538 -18.85 -1.40 -12.06
CA GLN A 538 -18.10 -2.56 -11.51
C GLN A 538 -18.82 -3.87 -11.87
N SER A 539 -20.13 -3.97 -11.60
CA SER A 539 -20.97 -5.16 -11.83
C SER A 539 -21.83 -5.11 -13.10
N LEU A 540 -22.17 -3.91 -13.55
CA LEU A 540 -23.15 -3.44 -14.57
C LEU A 540 -24.63 -3.42 -14.15
N GLN A 541 -24.92 -3.36 -12.84
CA GLN A 541 -26.28 -3.29 -12.27
C GLN A 541 -26.99 -1.94 -12.51
N GLY A 542 -28.12 -1.95 -13.22
CA GLY A 542 -28.86 -0.71 -13.45
C GLY A 542 -30.03 -0.81 -14.43
N GLY A 543 -30.64 0.35 -14.71
CA GLY A 543 -31.77 0.49 -15.63
C GLY A 543 -32.15 1.94 -15.93
N ILE A 544 -33.24 2.10 -16.69
CA ILE A 544 -33.90 3.39 -16.87
C ILE A 544 -35.02 3.50 -15.85
N ILE A 545 -34.98 4.54 -15.03
CA ILE A 545 -35.99 4.89 -14.04
C ILE A 545 -36.98 5.87 -14.70
N PRO A 546 -38.23 5.46 -14.98
CA PRO A 546 -39.29 6.38 -15.37
C PRO A 546 -39.83 7.09 -14.11
N GLN A 547 -39.73 8.42 -14.06
CA GLN A 547 -40.23 9.18 -12.91
C GLN A 547 -41.75 9.37 -13.00
N GLN A 548 -42.49 8.72 -12.10
CA GLN A 548 -43.93 8.93 -11.94
C GLN A 548 -44.20 10.32 -11.36
N ARG A 549 -44.90 11.17 -12.13
CA ARG A 549 -45.50 12.42 -11.62
C ARG A 549 -46.70 12.06 -10.74
N LYS A 550 -46.86 12.70 -9.59
CA LYS A 550 -48.07 12.59 -8.77
C LYS A 550 -49.25 13.20 -9.54
N SER A 551 -50.39 12.51 -9.55
CA SER A 551 -51.65 13.04 -10.08
C SER A 551 -52.16 14.15 -9.16
N ILE A 552 -52.10 15.40 -9.62
CA ILE A 552 -52.62 16.55 -8.87
C ILE A 552 -54.15 16.45 -8.90
N ASN A 553 -54.78 16.22 -7.73
CA ASN A 553 -56.23 16.28 -7.60
C ASN A 553 -56.72 17.70 -7.85
N THR A 554 -57.54 17.90 -8.90
CA THR A 554 -57.96 19.21 -9.42
C THR A 554 -59.06 19.90 -8.58
N HIS A 555 -59.01 19.75 -7.26
CA HIS A 555 -60.00 20.27 -6.31
C HIS A 555 -59.39 21.09 -5.16
N GLN A 556 -58.13 21.50 -5.26
CA GLN A 556 -57.56 22.57 -4.42
C GLN A 556 -57.26 23.80 -5.30
N HIS A 557 -57.71 24.97 -4.83
CA HIS A 557 -57.65 26.24 -5.56
C HIS A 557 -56.30 26.96 -5.36
N ASP A 558 -55.82 27.58 -6.44
CA ASP A 558 -55.04 28.83 -6.47
C ASP A 558 -53.86 29.01 -5.49
N ASP A 559 -52.84 28.16 -5.59
CA ASP A 559 -51.47 28.52 -5.16
C ASP A 559 -50.47 28.29 -6.32
N PRO A 560 -49.94 29.36 -6.98
CA PRO A 560 -49.31 29.26 -8.30
C PRO A 560 -47.85 28.75 -8.30
N ILE A 561 -47.35 28.17 -7.21
CA ILE A 561 -45.94 27.76 -7.07
C ILE A 561 -45.79 26.28 -6.66
N HIS A 562 -46.44 25.39 -7.41
CA HIS A 562 -46.23 23.93 -7.31
C HIS A 562 -45.53 23.37 -8.55
N SER A 563 -44.21 23.22 -8.43
CA SER A 563 -43.40 22.41 -9.35
C SER A 563 -43.88 20.95 -9.37
N PRO A 564 -43.80 20.24 -10.50
CA PRO A 564 -44.31 18.88 -10.63
C PRO A 564 -43.66 17.95 -9.61
N GLN A 565 -44.46 17.43 -8.68
CA GLN A 565 -43.99 16.44 -7.70
C GLN A 565 -43.84 15.09 -8.40
N PHE A 566 -42.63 14.54 -8.34
CA PHE A 566 -42.38 13.13 -8.64
C PHE A 566 -42.46 12.30 -7.36
N LYS A 567 -42.70 10.99 -7.47
CA LYS A 567 -42.52 10.07 -6.33
C LYS A 567 -41.06 10.05 -5.85
N CYS A 568 -40.88 9.83 -4.55
CA CYS A 568 -39.56 9.65 -3.95
C CYS A 568 -38.90 8.37 -4.48
N ILE A 569 -37.57 8.39 -4.66
CA ILE A 569 -36.80 7.26 -5.20
C ILE A 569 -35.68 6.99 -4.21
N TYR A 570 -35.65 5.77 -3.66
CA TYR A 570 -34.67 5.36 -2.67
C TYR A 570 -33.71 4.34 -3.28
N LEU A 571 -32.42 4.49 -3.01
CA LEU A 571 -31.43 3.41 -3.12
C LEU A 571 -31.28 2.75 -1.76
N HIS A 572 -31.24 1.44 -1.74
CA HIS A 572 -31.10 0.59 -0.57
C HIS A 572 -29.81 -0.22 -0.70
N PHE A 573 -29.01 -0.17 0.36
CA PHE A 573 -27.79 -0.95 0.48
C PHE A 573 -28.00 -1.95 1.62
N ASP A 574 -28.07 -3.24 1.29
CA ASP A 574 -28.03 -4.31 2.30
C ASP A 574 -26.58 -4.75 2.51
N VAL A 575 -26.20 -4.88 3.78
CA VAL A 575 -24.81 -4.93 4.21
C VAL A 575 -24.39 -6.34 4.65
N TYR A 576 -25.33 -7.29 4.74
CA TYR A 576 -25.06 -8.62 5.30
C TYR A 576 -25.22 -9.79 4.32
N ASP A 577 -25.97 -9.64 3.21
CA ASP A 577 -26.05 -10.64 2.13
C ASP A 577 -25.53 -10.04 0.81
N THR A 578 -24.32 -10.45 0.39
CA THR A 578 -23.75 -10.25 -0.96
C THR A 578 -23.62 -8.83 -1.52
N PHE A 579 -23.84 -7.76 -0.73
CA PHE A 579 -23.72 -6.36 -1.17
C PHE A 579 -24.62 -6.01 -2.37
N GLU A 580 -25.88 -6.49 -2.38
CA GLU A 580 -26.83 -6.10 -3.42
C GLU A 580 -27.36 -4.67 -3.24
N VAL A 581 -27.25 -3.87 -4.29
CA VAL A 581 -27.98 -2.59 -4.38
C VAL A 581 -29.38 -2.87 -4.92
N ASN A 582 -30.39 -2.38 -4.21
CA ASN A 582 -31.77 -2.33 -4.68
C ASN A 582 -32.28 -0.88 -4.73
N TRP A 583 -33.35 -0.61 -5.49
CA TRP A 583 -34.04 0.69 -5.44
C TRP A 583 -35.55 0.53 -5.39
N SER A 584 -36.25 1.50 -4.80
CA SER A 584 -37.71 1.52 -4.71
C SER A 584 -38.31 2.91 -4.96
N PHE A 585 -39.60 2.94 -5.27
CA PHE A 585 -40.41 4.15 -5.23
C PHE A 585 -41.18 4.19 -3.91
N GLY A 586 -41.05 5.28 -3.16
CA GLY A 586 -41.82 5.46 -1.92
C GLY A 586 -43.29 5.79 -2.18
N HIS A 587 -44.16 5.34 -1.29
CA HIS A 587 -45.48 5.94 -1.07
C HIS A 587 -45.34 7.05 -0.02
N ASP A 588 -45.97 8.20 -0.26
CA ASP A 588 -45.79 9.42 0.55
C ASP A 588 -46.65 9.45 1.83
N ASN A 589 -47.05 8.30 2.37
CA ASN A 589 -47.79 8.18 3.62
C ASN A 589 -46.79 8.21 4.80
N GLU A 590 -46.30 9.39 5.18
CA GLU A 590 -45.28 9.57 6.22
C GLU A 590 -45.83 9.56 7.67
N ASP A 591 -47.14 9.30 7.92
CA ASP A 591 -47.81 9.70 9.18
C ASP A 591 -48.80 8.68 9.82
N ASP A 592 -48.91 7.44 9.32
CA ASP A 592 -49.69 6.37 9.98
C ASP A 592 -48.83 5.10 10.15
N GLY A 593 -48.84 4.53 11.36
CA GLY A 593 -48.13 3.30 11.69
C GLY A 593 -48.99 2.03 11.55
N ASP A 594 -48.32 0.89 11.62
CA ASP A 594 -48.90 -0.46 11.81
C ASP A 594 -49.82 -1.01 10.68
N ASP A 595 -49.31 -1.11 9.45
CA ASP A 595 -49.71 -2.21 8.55
C ASP A 595 -48.63 -2.57 7.48
N GLU A 596 -47.79 -3.58 7.73
CA GLU A 596 -46.83 -4.09 6.74
C GLU A 596 -47.49 -5.09 5.77
N SER A 597 -48.12 -4.59 4.70
CA SER A 597 -48.43 -5.39 3.51
C SER A 597 -47.79 -4.77 2.25
N VAL A 598 -46.76 -5.43 1.73
CA VAL A 598 -46.05 -5.01 0.51
C VAL A 598 -46.78 -5.57 -0.70
N ASP A 599 -47.43 -4.69 -1.47
CA ASP A 599 -48.11 -5.06 -2.72
C ASP A 599 -47.10 -5.30 -3.86
N ASP A 600 -47.05 -6.54 -4.36
CA ASP A 600 -46.02 -7.06 -5.27
C ASP A 600 -46.22 -6.64 -6.76
N SER A 601 -47.07 -5.63 -6.98
CA SER A 601 -47.67 -5.31 -8.29
C SER A 601 -46.79 -4.51 -9.25
N CYS A 602 -45.65 -3.98 -8.80
CA CYS A 602 -44.89 -2.93 -9.51
C CYS A 602 -43.72 -3.45 -10.40
N SER A 603 -43.75 -4.71 -10.84
CA SER A 603 -42.62 -5.37 -11.53
C SER A 603 -42.58 -5.24 -13.06
N THR A 604 -43.62 -4.68 -13.70
CA THR A 604 -43.91 -4.95 -15.13
C THR A 604 -43.56 -3.85 -16.15
N THR A 605 -43.08 -2.66 -15.74
CA THR A 605 -43.02 -1.49 -16.66
C THR A 605 -41.65 -0.79 -16.75
N ALA A 606 -40.60 -1.53 -17.17
CA ALA A 606 -39.33 -0.93 -17.58
C ALA A 606 -38.56 -1.79 -18.60
N THR A 607 -38.78 -1.61 -19.91
CA THR A 607 -37.84 -2.07 -20.96
C THR A 607 -38.13 -1.42 -22.31
N LEU A 608 -37.26 -0.49 -22.75
CA LEU A 608 -37.30 0.07 -24.12
C LEU A 608 -35.92 0.15 -24.81
N PHE A 609 -34.93 -0.55 -24.25
CA PHE A 609 -33.68 -0.91 -24.94
C PHE A 609 -33.55 -2.43 -24.97
N LYS A 610 -33.30 -3.02 -26.15
CA LYS A 610 -33.16 -4.47 -26.33
C LYS A 610 -31.75 -4.97 -26.02
N LEU A 611 -31.33 -4.78 -24.77
CA LEU A 611 -30.31 -5.61 -24.13
C LEU A 611 -31.06 -6.51 -23.14
N ASN A 612 -31.07 -7.82 -23.38
CA ASN A 612 -32.00 -8.75 -22.73
C ASN A 612 -31.55 -9.16 -21.31
N SER A 613 -31.36 -8.16 -20.46
CA SER A 613 -31.03 -8.18 -19.02
C SER A 613 -29.59 -8.55 -18.62
N PHE A 614 -29.25 -8.16 -17.38
CA PHE A 614 -28.02 -8.51 -16.65
C PHE A 614 -27.69 -10.01 -16.66
N LYS A 615 -28.73 -10.85 -16.73
CA LYS A 615 -28.63 -12.30 -16.91
C LYS A 615 -27.87 -12.70 -18.17
N ASP A 616 -27.98 -11.97 -19.29
CA ASP A 616 -27.14 -12.23 -20.47
C ASP A 616 -25.68 -11.81 -20.25
N ILE A 617 -25.41 -10.78 -19.43
CA ILE A 617 -24.03 -10.42 -19.04
C ILE A 617 -23.44 -11.57 -18.20
N LEU A 618 -24.09 -11.99 -17.12
CA LEU A 618 -23.57 -13.08 -16.27
C LEU A 618 -23.45 -14.42 -17.02
N LYS A 619 -24.37 -14.69 -17.96
CA LYS A 619 -24.37 -15.84 -18.86
C LYS A 619 -23.25 -15.81 -19.93
N ASN A 620 -22.68 -14.64 -20.20
CA ASN A 620 -21.51 -14.48 -21.07
C ASN A 620 -20.19 -14.35 -20.28
N SER A 621 -20.22 -13.82 -19.04
CA SER A 621 -19.04 -13.60 -18.20
C SER A 621 -18.55 -14.86 -17.50
N ILE A 622 -19.45 -15.72 -17.00
CA ILE A 622 -19.06 -17.07 -16.59
C ILE A 622 -18.91 -17.89 -17.87
N SER A 623 -17.68 -18.32 -18.18
CA SER A 623 -17.41 -19.19 -19.32
C SER A 623 -18.08 -20.54 -19.14
N ASP A 624 -18.58 -21.18 -20.21
CA ASP A 624 -19.09 -22.55 -20.11
C ASP A 624 -18.00 -23.57 -19.68
N HIS A 625 -16.72 -23.16 -19.76
CA HIS A 625 -15.56 -23.88 -19.26
C HIS A 625 -15.35 -23.77 -17.72
N GLN A 626 -16.16 -22.95 -17.04
CA GLN A 626 -16.09 -22.71 -15.60
C GLN A 626 -17.35 -23.26 -14.90
N VAL A 627 -17.18 -23.88 -13.73
CA VAL A 627 -18.27 -24.23 -12.81
C VAL A 627 -17.97 -23.70 -11.41
N VAL A 628 -18.98 -23.18 -10.73
CA VAL A 628 -18.90 -22.81 -9.31
C VAL A 628 -19.81 -23.76 -8.55
N LEU A 629 -19.33 -24.37 -7.46
CA LEU A 629 -20.14 -25.19 -6.55
C LEU A 629 -20.23 -24.46 -5.22
N VAL A 630 -21.26 -23.64 -5.08
CA VAL A 630 -21.73 -23.12 -3.79
C VAL A 630 -22.70 -24.14 -3.21
N ASP A 631 -22.86 -24.17 -1.88
CA ASP A 631 -23.91 -24.99 -1.25
C ASP A 631 -25.31 -24.66 -1.81
N ARG A 632 -26.28 -25.57 -1.65
CA ARG A 632 -27.64 -25.42 -2.19
C ARG A 632 -28.47 -24.38 -1.47
N ASP A 633 -28.09 -23.12 -1.64
CA ASP A 633 -28.96 -22.00 -1.37
C ASP A 633 -30.02 -21.93 -2.49
N ASN A 634 -31.25 -22.29 -2.15
CA ASN A 634 -32.38 -22.28 -3.08
C ASN A 634 -32.77 -20.85 -3.53
N ARG A 635 -32.19 -19.80 -2.91
CA ARG A 635 -32.41 -18.38 -3.28
C ARG A 635 -31.92 -18.04 -4.71
N TYR A 636 -30.97 -18.78 -5.28
CA TYR A 636 -30.50 -18.53 -6.65
C TYR A 636 -31.59 -18.84 -7.70
N GLN A 637 -31.75 -17.98 -8.71
CA GLN A 637 -32.66 -18.23 -9.83
C GLN A 637 -32.23 -19.47 -10.65
N ASN A 638 -33.18 -20.20 -11.23
CA ASN A 638 -32.95 -21.48 -11.95
C ASN A 638 -31.83 -21.46 -13.00
N TRP A 639 -31.59 -20.35 -13.70
CA TRP A 639 -30.51 -20.23 -14.70
C TRP A 639 -29.12 -20.04 -14.06
N ILE A 640 -29.06 -19.45 -12.87
CA ILE A 640 -27.86 -19.43 -12.01
C ILE A 640 -27.67 -20.84 -11.42
N GLN A 641 -28.72 -21.47 -10.89
CA GLN A 641 -28.64 -22.86 -10.40
C GLN A 641 -28.13 -23.83 -11.47
N GLN A 642 -28.56 -23.68 -12.73
CA GLN A 642 -28.03 -24.47 -13.86
C GLN A 642 -26.52 -24.30 -14.07
N ARG A 643 -25.93 -23.16 -13.68
CA ARG A 643 -24.49 -22.91 -13.78
C ARG A 643 -23.71 -23.15 -12.49
N VAL A 644 -24.37 -23.09 -11.33
CA VAL A 644 -23.81 -23.39 -10.00
C VAL A 644 -23.99 -24.88 -9.60
N SER A 645 -24.72 -25.65 -10.42
CA SER A 645 -24.90 -27.10 -10.27
C SER A 645 -24.04 -27.90 -11.26
N THR A 646 -23.59 -29.08 -10.84
CA THR A 646 -22.97 -30.07 -11.73
C THR A 646 -23.96 -30.73 -12.71
N ASN A 647 -25.27 -30.46 -12.61
CA ASN A 647 -26.31 -30.96 -13.51
C ASN A 647 -26.63 -29.98 -14.66
N ARG A 648 -25.61 -29.54 -15.40
CA ARG A 648 -25.79 -28.83 -16.68
C ARG A 648 -26.38 -29.77 -17.73
N THR A 649 -27.32 -29.25 -18.52
CA THR A 649 -27.88 -29.91 -19.72
C THR A 649 -26.98 -29.76 -20.94
N SER A 650 -26.13 -28.73 -20.97
CA SER A 650 -24.97 -28.66 -21.86
C SER A 650 -23.86 -29.60 -21.36
N GLY A 651 -23.14 -30.24 -22.28
CA GLY A 651 -22.20 -31.32 -21.97
C GLY A 651 -21.06 -30.90 -21.02
N LYS A 652 -20.82 -31.72 -19.98
CA LYS A 652 -19.82 -31.43 -18.93
C LYS A 652 -18.37 -31.40 -19.43
N SER A 653 -18.11 -31.90 -20.64
CA SER A 653 -16.78 -32.12 -21.24
C SER A 653 -15.91 -30.87 -21.40
N ASN A 654 -16.51 -29.68 -21.38
CA ASN A 654 -15.81 -28.44 -21.66
C ASN A 654 -15.34 -27.73 -20.38
N ILE A 655 -15.78 -28.19 -19.20
CA ILE A 655 -15.44 -27.56 -17.92
C ILE A 655 -13.99 -27.92 -17.55
N THR A 656 -13.09 -26.94 -17.64
CA THR A 656 -11.69 -27.05 -17.25
C THR A 656 -11.41 -26.44 -15.88
N THR A 657 -12.23 -25.47 -15.45
CA THR A 657 -12.07 -24.77 -14.17
C THR A 657 -13.28 -25.00 -13.25
N ALA A 658 -13.04 -25.36 -11.99
CA ALA A 658 -14.06 -25.54 -10.96
C ALA A 658 -13.76 -24.68 -9.71
N LEU A 659 -14.80 -24.28 -8.96
CA LEU A 659 -14.72 -23.28 -7.89
C LEU A 659 -15.67 -23.63 -6.72
N VAL A 660 -15.18 -24.29 -5.67
CA VAL A 660 -15.96 -24.91 -4.57
C VAL A 660 -15.97 -24.04 -3.30
N MET A 661 -17.15 -23.58 -2.90
CA MET A 661 -17.39 -22.57 -1.87
C MET A 661 -18.30 -23.11 -0.75
N HIS A 662 -17.81 -23.06 0.50
CA HIS A 662 -18.61 -23.22 1.74
C HIS A 662 -19.55 -24.44 1.84
N SER A 663 -19.32 -25.53 1.09
CA SER A 663 -20.27 -26.64 1.01
C SER A 663 -20.52 -27.32 2.37
N SER A 664 -21.72 -27.20 2.94
CA SER A 664 -22.06 -27.95 4.15
C SER A 664 -22.11 -29.47 3.86
N GLN A 665 -22.38 -29.86 2.61
CA GLN A 665 -22.51 -31.24 2.16
C GLN A 665 -21.23 -31.76 1.45
N PRO A 666 -20.58 -32.82 1.97
CA PRO A 666 -19.39 -33.42 1.34
C PRO A 666 -19.61 -33.91 -0.10
N THR A 667 -20.84 -34.35 -0.40
CA THR A 667 -21.29 -34.87 -1.70
C THR A 667 -21.15 -33.89 -2.86
N MET A 668 -20.94 -32.59 -2.60
CA MET A 668 -20.65 -31.63 -3.66
C MET A 668 -19.30 -31.87 -4.34
N ILE A 669 -18.25 -32.17 -3.57
CA ILE A 669 -16.92 -32.43 -4.15
C ILE A 669 -16.96 -33.72 -4.97
N GLU A 670 -17.71 -34.73 -4.51
CA GLU A 670 -17.93 -35.98 -5.25
C GLU A 670 -18.54 -35.77 -6.64
N SER A 671 -19.40 -34.77 -6.79
CA SER A 671 -20.04 -34.46 -8.06
C SER A 671 -19.09 -33.89 -9.14
N LEU A 672 -17.89 -33.42 -8.75
CA LEU A 672 -16.84 -33.00 -9.69
C LEU A 672 -16.20 -34.17 -10.43
N TYR A 673 -16.21 -35.38 -9.88
CA TYR A 673 -15.55 -36.54 -10.48
C TYR A 673 -16.25 -37.02 -11.78
N ALA A 674 -17.48 -36.56 -12.00
CA ALA A 674 -18.19 -36.67 -13.28
C ALA A 674 -17.69 -35.68 -14.36
N ILE A 675 -16.62 -34.91 -14.09
CA ILE A 675 -16.08 -33.84 -14.94
C ILE A 675 -14.56 -34.05 -15.14
N PRO A 676 -14.12 -35.09 -15.88
CA PRO A 676 -12.70 -35.45 -16.03
C PRO A 676 -11.88 -34.45 -16.87
N SER A 677 -12.52 -33.40 -17.38
CA SER A 677 -11.92 -32.28 -18.11
C SER A 677 -11.27 -31.23 -17.22
N ILE A 678 -11.55 -31.22 -15.91
CA ILE A 678 -11.01 -30.22 -14.96
C ILE A 678 -9.48 -30.31 -14.92
N ASP A 679 -8.84 -29.19 -15.27
CA ASP A 679 -7.39 -28.97 -15.14
C ASP A 679 -7.04 -27.97 -14.02
N THR A 680 -8.04 -27.21 -13.54
CA THR A 680 -7.90 -26.19 -12.51
C THR A 680 -9.07 -26.34 -11.54
N LEU A 681 -8.81 -26.63 -10.28
CA LEU A 681 -9.85 -26.63 -9.25
C LEU A 681 -9.83 -25.27 -8.51
N PHE A 682 -10.62 -25.11 -7.46
CA PHE A 682 -10.53 -24.05 -6.44
C PHE A 682 -11.33 -24.53 -5.24
N ILE A 683 -10.75 -24.58 -4.03
CA ILE A 683 -11.47 -25.08 -2.83
C ILE A 683 -11.29 -24.15 -1.62
N ASN A 684 -12.37 -23.45 -1.29
CA ASN A 684 -12.48 -22.57 -0.14
C ASN A 684 -13.45 -23.17 0.89
N HIS A 685 -12.89 -23.85 1.89
CA HIS A 685 -13.64 -24.60 2.90
C HIS A 685 -13.28 -24.26 4.35
N HIS A 686 -13.30 -22.96 4.64
CA HIS A 686 -13.23 -22.31 5.97
C HIS A 686 -13.30 -23.25 7.19
N HIS A 687 -14.43 -23.93 7.37
CA HIS A 687 -14.84 -24.52 8.65
C HIS A 687 -14.82 -26.05 8.69
N LYS A 688 -14.43 -26.75 7.61
CA LYS A 688 -14.47 -28.21 7.58
C LYS A 688 -13.13 -28.86 7.28
N THR A 689 -13.08 -30.14 7.63
CA THR A 689 -12.00 -31.04 7.23
C THR A 689 -12.28 -31.50 5.82
N VAL A 690 -11.36 -31.28 4.86
CA VAL A 690 -11.58 -31.73 3.49
C VAL A 690 -10.83 -33.04 3.22
N ASP A 691 -11.56 -34.05 2.78
CA ASP A 691 -11.00 -35.22 2.11
C ASP A 691 -11.09 -34.99 0.60
N LEU A 692 -9.99 -34.51 0.07
CA LEU A 692 -9.73 -34.34 -1.35
C LEU A 692 -9.35 -35.70 -1.99
N GLY A 693 -9.46 -36.81 -1.25
CA GLY A 693 -9.02 -38.16 -1.58
C GLY A 693 -9.52 -38.66 -2.91
N ALA A 694 -10.79 -38.42 -3.19
CA ALA A 694 -11.39 -38.83 -4.43
C ALA A 694 -11.17 -37.82 -5.58
N ILE A 695 -10.48 -36.69 -5.36
CA ILE A 695 -9.98 -35.82 -6.45
C ILE A 695 -8.96 -36.57 -7.33
N ALA A 696 -8.48 -37.74 -6.85
CA ALA A 696 -8.00 -38.89 -7.65
C ALA A 696 -8.70 -39.11 -8.99
N LEU A 697 -9.98 -38.81 -9.05
CA LEU A 697 -10.84 -39.06 -10.19
C LEU A 697 -10.85 -37.88 -11.19
N LEU A 698 -10.01 -36.86 -11.00
CA LEU A 698 -9.73 -35.78 -11.95
C LEU A 698 -8.36 -36.01 -12.65
N PRO A 699 -8.30 -36.86 -13.71
CA PRO A 699 -7.05 -37.31 -14.33
C PRO A 699 -6.30 -36.21 -15.09
N ARG A 700 -6.94 -35.08 -15.35
CA ARG A 700 -6.36 -33.92 -16.04
C ARG A 700 -5.95 -32.80 -15.11
N LEU A 701 -6.20 -32.92 -13.80
CA LEU A 701 -5.94 -31.82 -12.89
C LEU A 701 -4.49 -31.39 -13.06
N GLN A 702 -4.29 -30.11 -13.41
CA GLN A 702 -2.99 -29.46 -13.59
C GLN A 702 -2.72 -28.39 -12.52
N ARG A 703 -3.74 -27.94 -11.77
CA ARG A 703 -3.62 -26.87 -10.77
C ARG A 703 -4.66 -27.05 -9.61
N LEU A 704 -4.20 -27.10 -8.35
CA LEU A 704 -4.99 -27.34 -7.10
C LEU A 704 -4.49 -26.40 -6.00
N SER A 705 -5.30 -26.16 -4.98
CA SER A 705 -4.97 -25.34 -3.85
C SER A 705 -6.13 -25.46 -2.85
N VAL A 706 -5.87 -25.77 -1.57
CA VAL A 706 -6.97 -26.00 -0.59
C VAL A 706 -6.83 -25.19 0.70
N ARG A 707 -7.84 -24.34 0.97
CA ARG A 707 -8.11 -23.75 2.28
C ARG A 707 -9.15 -24.59 2.96
N ALA A 708 -8.80 -25.04 4.14
CA ALA A 708 -9.61 -25.92 4.95
C ALA A 708 -9.27 -25.71 6.41
N HIS A 709 -10.20 -26.04 7.31
CA HIS A 709 -9.84 -26.14 8.72
C HIS A 709 -8.73 -27.19 8.94
N LYS A 710 -8.83 -28.31 8.20
CA LYS A 710 -7.99 -29.51 8.32
C LYS A 710 -8.05 -30.31 7.00
N LEU A 711 -7.07 -31.18 6.71
CA LEU A 711 -7.13 -32.11 5.55
C LEU A 711 -6.99 -33.57 5.98
N VAL A 712 -7.83 -34.46 5.42
CA VAL A 712 -7.91 -35.89 5.79
C VAL A 712 -7.36 -36.84 4.73
N SER A 713 -7.51 -36.57 3.43
CA SER A 713 -6.79 -37.28 2.36
C SER A 713 -6.91 -36.53 1.04
N ILE A 714 -6.09 -36.88 0.03
CA ILE A 714 -6.05 -36.22 -1.29
C ILE A 714 -5.90 -37.18 -2.55
N GLY A 715 -5.67 -38.54 -2.47
CA GLY A 715 -6.00 -39.52 -3.60
C GLY A 715 -4.95 -40.33 -4.46
N GLN A 716 -5.01 -40.24 -5.82
CA GLN A 716 -4.00 -40.54 -6.89
C GLN A 716 -4.44 -39.97 -8.28
N HIS A 717 -3.71 -39.09 -8.99
CA HIS A 717 -4.04 -38.50 -10.34
C HIS A 717 -2.89 -37.77 -11.13
N THR A 718 -1.96 -38.48 -11.83
CA THR A 718 -0.49 -38.18 -12.07
C THR A 718 0.06 -36.78 -12.44
N THR A 719 -0.72 -35.70 -12.57
CA THR A 719 -0.54 -34.63 -13.59
C THR A 719 -0.25 -33.18 -13.17
N LEU A 720 -0.47 -32.73 -11.93
CA LEU A 720 -0.54 -31.29 -11.60
C LEU A 720 0.72 -30.56 -11.15
N LYS A 721 0.76 -29.28 -11.51
CA LYS A 721 1.93 -28.41 -11.57
C LYS A 721 1.87 -27.28 -10.54
N SER A 722 0.69 -26.75 -10.23
CA SER A 722 0.45 -25.70 -9.23
C SER A 722 -0.19 -26.23 -7.94
N LEU A 723 0.43 -26.05 -6.77
CA LEU A 723 -0.27 -26.19 -5.48
C LEU A 723 -0.22 -24.92 -4.63
N LYS A 724 -1.24 -24.72 -3.79
CA LYS A 724 -1.13 -23.94 -2.55
C LYS A 724 -1.79 -24.70 -1.42
N ILE A 725 -1.27 -24.54 -0.20
CA ILE A 725 -1.87 -25.12 0.99
C ILE A 725 -2.08 -24.03 2.02
N GLY A 726 -3.23 -24.06 2.67
CA GLY A 726 -3.49 -23.18 3.77
C GLY A 726 -4.51 -23.73 4.71
N ILE A 727 -4.05 -24.25 5.83
CA ILE A 727 -4.87 -25.04 6.74
C ILE A 727 -5.01 -24.24 8.04
N VAL A 728 -6.18 -24.22 8.69
CA VAL A 728 -6.36 -23.46 9.94
C VAL A 728 -5.58 -24.09 11.10
N THR A 729 -5.47 -25.42 11.11
CA THR A 729 -4.85 -26.17 12.22
C THR A 729 -3.33 -26.28 12.12
N LYS A 730 -2.66 -26.34 13.28
CA LYS A 730 -1.21 -26.65 13.42
C LYS A 730 -0.92 -27.98 12.73
N TYR A 731 -0.25 -27.88 11.60
CA TYR A 731 -0.02 -29.00 10.72
C TYR A 731 1.49 -29.26 10.65
N PRO A 732 1.97 -30.35 11.28
CA PRO A 732 3.24 -30.92 10.90
C PRO A 732 3.12 -31.20 9.41
N LEU A 733 4.06 -30.71 8.61
CA LEU A 733 3.99 -30.87 7.15
C LEU A 733 4.20 -32.34 6.76
N ALA A 734 4.77 -33.09 7.69
CA ALA A 734 4.56 -34.50 8.01
C ALA A 734 3.20 -35.08 7.62
N ASP A 735 2.11 -34.38 7.91
CA ASP A 735 0.74 -34.89 7.81
C ASP A 735 0.12 -34.62 6.44
N LEU A 736 0.88 -33.95 5.58
CA LEU A 736 0.63 -33.71 4.16
C LEU A 736 1.46 -34.72 3.39
N GLY A 737 0.98 -35.23 2.24
CA GLY A 737 1.19 -36.67 1.92
C GLY A 737 1.82 -37.24 0.63
N LEU A 738 3.05 -37.81 0.66
CA LEU A 738 4.07 -37.50 -0.37
C LEU A 738 5.09 -38.62 -0.93
N ASN A 739 4.98 -39.99 -0.78
CA ASN A 739 5.53 -41.17 -1.65
C ASN A 739 5.15 -41.76 -3.19
N LYS A 740 4.17 -41.40 -4.13
CA LYS A 740 4.24 -41.27 -5.66
C LYS A 740 3.40 -40.12 -6.42
N PHE A 741 3.95 -38.98 -6.89
CA PHE A 741 3.49 -37.68 -7.58
C PHE A 741 4.40 -37.35 -8.87
N VAL A 742 4.05 -37.27 -10.17
CA VAL A 742 5.13 -37.13 -11.25
C VAL A 742 6.06 -35.84 -11.35
N SER A 743 5.57 -34.62 -11.72
CA SER A 743 6.31 -33.32 -11.88
C SER A 743 5.58 -32.01 -11.39
N LEU A 744 5.53 -31.69 -10.08
CA LEU A 744 4.75 -30.60 -9.45
C LEU A 744 5.69 -29.51 -9.21
N THR A 745 5.30 -28.34 -9.67
CA THR A 745 6.24 -27.37 -10.13
C THR A 745 6.15 -26.06 -9.37
N GLU A 746 5.12 -25.71 -8.59
CA GLU A 746 5.21 -24.69 -7.52
C GLU A 746 4.25 -25.05 -6.34
N LEU A 747 4.53 -24.63 -5.10
CA LEU A 747 3.73 -24.90 -3.88
C LEU A 747 3.84 -23.77 -2.84
N THR A 748 2.86 -22.90 -2.71
CA THR A 748 2.90 -21.91 -1.63
C THR A 748 2.16 -22.38 -0.38
N PHE A 749 2.70 -22.05 0.79
CA PHE A 749 2.04 -22.11 2.09
C PHE A 749 1.85 -20.70 2.63
N SER A 750 0.62 -20.38 3.03
CA SER A 750 0.15 -18.98 3.07
C SER A 750 -0.81 -18.66 4.21
N ASN A 751 -0.75 -19.45 5.28
CA ASN A 751 -1.83 -19.55 6.27
C ASN A 751 -1.23 -19.76 7.66
N TYR A 752 -1.18 -21.00 8.15
CA TYR A 752 -0.62 -21.36 9.43
C TYR A 752 0.80 -21.85 9.27
N PHE A 753 1.51 -21.71 10.38
CA PHE A 753 2.91 -21.97 10.46
C PHE A 753 3.14 -23.43 10.85
N MET A 754 3.76 -24.16 9.92
CA MET A 754 3.86 -25.61 9.86
C MET A 754 5.03 -26.13 10.70
N THR A 755 4.86 -27.29 11.34
CA THR A 755 5.65 -27.62 12.53
C THR A 755 6.51 -28.88 12.39
N GLY A 756 7.76 -28.71 11.96
CA GLY A 756 9.02 -29.36 12.40
C GLY A 756 9.89 -30.15 11.38
N ILE A 757 10.94 -29.62 10.81
CA ILE A 757 11.34 -29.93 9.42
C ILE A 757 12.62 -30.88 9.31
N GLY A 758 12.79 -31.74 8.28
CA GLY A 758 14.06 -32.49 7.96
C GLY A 758 14.08 -33.44 6.71
N PRO A 759 15.26 -33.73 6.07
CA PRO A 759 15.56 -34.39 4.76
C PRO A 759 14.60 -35.40 4.08
N ASP A 760 14.55 -35.40 2.72
CA ASP A 760 13.98 -36.33 1.68
C ASP A 760 12.56 -36.21 1.10
N LEU A 761 11.72 -35.37 1.66
CA LEU A 761 10.30 -35.75 1.82
C LEU A 761 9.25 -34.97 0.92
N LEU A 762 9.61 -33.90 0.16
CA LEU A 762 8.87 -33.17 -0.96
C LEU A 762 9.70 -33.64 -2.24
N PRO A 763 9.56 -33.22 -3.53
CA PRO A 763 10.21 -33.92 -4.63
C PRO A 763 11.46 -33.26 -5.16
N SER A 764 12.22 -34.02 -5.92
CA SER A 764 12.99 -33.45 -7.03
C SER A 764 12.14 -32.76 -8.15
N SER A 765 11.04 -31.98 -7.90
CA SER A 765 10.14 -31.33 -8.92
C SER A 765 9.48 -29.85 -8.89
N LEU A 766 9.45 -28.92 -7.87
CA LEU A 766 8.95 -27.46 -7.88
C LEU A 766 9.84 -26.11 -7.71
N THR A 767 9.63 -24.93 -8.41
CA THR A 767 10.42 -23.63 -8.50
C THR A 767 9.90 -22.39 -7.78
N SER A 768 8.81 -22.50 -7.04
CA SER A 768 8.23 -21.43 -6.23
C SER A 768 7.47 -22.05 -5.06
N LEU A 769 8.01 -22.01 -3.84
CA LEU A 769 7.32 -22.42 -2.60
C LEU A 769 7.47 -21.39 -1.48
N SER A 770 6.61 -20.36 -1.45
CA SER A 770 6.50 -19.50 -0.27
C SER A 770 6.00 -20.30 0.95
N LEU A 771 6.31 -19.85 2.17
CA LEU A 771 6.41 -20.74 3.32
C LEU A 771 6.12 -20.10 4.70
N ARG A 772 5.46 -20.85 5.61
CA ARG A 772 5.04 -20.47 7.00
C ARG A 772 5.26 -21.59 8.08
N SER A 773 5.94 -21.37 9.23
CA SER A 773 6.56 -22.30 10.27
C SER A 773 7.25 -21.63 11.52
N ARG A 774 8.04 -22.37 12.34
CA ARG A 774 8.54 -22.14 13.76
C ARG A 774 9.97 -22.71 14.28
N GLU A 775 11.00 -23.10 13.48
CA GLU A 775 12.41 -23.60 13.77
C GLU A 775 13.42 -23.64 12.57
N ILE A 776 14.76 -23.93 12.72
CA ILE A 776 15.90 -23.87 11.71
C ILE A 776 15.82 -25.22 11.10
N PRO A 777 15.82 -25.31 9.76
CA PRO A 777 15.87 -26.54 9.06
C PRO A 777 17.21 -27.12 8.84
N PRO A 778 17.32 -28.48 8.91
CA PRO A 778 18.44 -29.26 8.45
C PRO A 778 19.13 -28.47 7.36
N ARG A 779 20.42 -28.32 7.55
CA ARG A 779 21.29 -27.59 6.68
C ARG A 779 21.14 -28.33 5.33
N ASP A 780 21.28 -29.62 5.52
CA ASP A 780 20.79 -30.78 4.85
C ASP A 780 19.29 -30.94 4.84
N THR A 781 18.51 -29.89 4.88
CA THR A 781 17.09 -30.05 4.64
C THR A 781 16.95 -30.54 3.22
N PHE A 782 17.86 -30.19 2.30
CA PHE A 782 17.69 -30.58 0.91
C PHE A 782 18.85 -30.24 -0.03
N LEU A 783 20.07 -30.57 0.31
CA LEU A 783 21.09 -30.89 -0.71
C LEU A 783 20.53 -31.78 -1.89
N SER A 784 19.33 -32.39 -1.85
CA SER A 784 18.89 -33.38 -2.83
C SER A 784 18.16 -32.76 -4.00
N LEU A 785 18.35 -31.49 -4.27
CA LEU A 785 17.18 -30.75 -4.68
C LEU A 785 17.44 -29.80 -5.81
N ILE A 786 17.42 -30.40 -6.98
CA ILE A 786 18.35 -29.94 -7.98
C ILE A 786 17.93 -28.75 -8.92
N SER A 787 16.65 -28.53 -9.48
CA SER A 787 15.85 -27.57 -10.46
C SER A 787 14.90 -26.34 -10.06
N LEU A 788 15.16 -25.05 -10.38
CA LEU A 788 14.39 -23.81 -9.92
C LEU A 788 14.44 -22.49 -10.76
N VAL A 789 13.96 -21.36 -10.18
CA VAL A 789 14.56 -20.00 -10.30
C VAL A 789 14.38 -19.04 -9.07
N THR A 790 13.38 -19.19 -8.18
CA THR A 790 13.00 -18.23 -7.08
C THR A 790 13.08 -18.88 -5.70
N LEU A 791 13.05 -18.17 -4.56
CA LEU A 791 13.09 -18.66 -3.07
C LEU A 791 12.01 -17.58 -2.53
N GLU A 792 11.11 -17.97 -1.63
CA GLU A 792 10.35 -17.12 -0.71
C GLU A 792 10.06 -17.81 0.65
N ILE A 793 10.03 -17.01 1.72
CA ILE A 793 10.11 -17.43 3.12
C ILE A 793 9.49 -16.33 4.05
N GLU A 794 8.75 -16.72 5.10
CA GLU A 794 8.12 -15.81 6.09
C GLU A 794 7.85 -16.45 7.48
N MET A 795 8.59 -16.11 8.54
CA MET A 795 8.47 -16.74 9.88
C MET A 795 7.33 -16.23 10.76
N GLU A 796 6.88 -17.10 11.67
CA GLU A 796 5.96 -16.71 12.74
C GLU A 796 6.67 -15.84 13.79
N ARG A 797 5.98 -15.79 14.92
CA ARG A 797 6.40 -15.54 16.26
C ARG A 797 6.46 -16.90 16.98
N PHE A 798 7.60 -17.24 17.57
CA PHE A 798 7.74 -18.39 18.48
C PHE A 798 6.96 -18.08 19.77
N ASP A 799 7.25 -18.85 20.81
CA ASP A 799 6.95 -18.45 22.17
C ASP A 799 8.27 -18.22 22.91
N THR A 800 8.34 -17.32 23.89
CA THR A 800 9.61 -16.87 24.52
C THR A 800 10.43 -18.03 25.12
N ASP A 801 9.75 -19.06 25.61
CA ASP A 801 10.36 -20.27 26.17
C ASP A 801 10.95 -21.18 25.07
N MET A 802 10.38 -21.11 23.86
CA MET A 802 10.79 -21.93 22.71
C MET A 802 12.18 -21.55 22.18
N ILE A 803 12.70 -20.37 22.51
CA ILE A 803 14.03 -19.86 22.15
C ILE A 803 15.04 -20.31 23.20
N ALA A 804 14.67 -20.19 24.49
CA ALA A 804 15.47 -20.62 25.63
C ALA A 804 15.84 -22.11 25.61
N ALA A 805 14.94 -22.98 25.13
CA ALA A 805 15.18 -24.43 25.02
C ALA A 805 16.26 -24.82 23.96
N PHE A 806 16.91 -23.84 23.32
CA PHE A 806 17.79 -24.06 22.19
C PHE A 806 19.03 -23.14 22.27
N MET A 807 20.19 -23.72 22.65
CA MET A 807 21.31 -22.91 23.20
C MET A 807 22.79 -23.40 23.18
N PRO A 808 23.24 -24.51 22.56
CA PRO A 808 24.69 -24.84 22.53
C PRO A 808 25.44 -24.96 21.19
N GLU A 809 24.86 -25.52 20.12
CA GLU A 809 25.52 -25.63 18.81
C GLU A 809 25.01 -24.58 17.85
N GLN A 810 25.93 -23.79 17.28
CA GLN A 810 25.78 -22.81 16.18
C GLN A 810 24.39 -22.66 15.60
N LEU A 811 24.01 -21.44 15.24
CA LEU A 811 22.83 -21.23 14.42
C LEU A 811 23.23 -20.60 13.15
N LEU A 812 22.82 -21.23 12.10
CA LEU A 812 23.27 -20.92 10.78
C LEU A 812 22.34 -21.70 9.89
N ILE A 813 22.65 -21.73 8.63
CA ILE A 813 21.79 -22.07 7.54
C ILE A 813 22.85 -22.42 6.47
N ASP A 814 22.82 -23.63 5.94
CA ASP A 814 23.77 -24.01 4.89
C ASP A 814 23.15 -24.92 3.85
N LEU A 815 23.68 -24.74 2.66
CA LEU A 815 23.27 -25.16 1.36
C LEU A 815 24.46 -24.69 0.42
N GLU A 816 25.78 -24.81 0.73
CA GLU A 816 26.92 -24.38 -0.16
C GLU A 816 27.04 -25.18 -1.51
N SER A 817 25.95 -25.78 -2.01
CA SER A 817 25.96 -26.76 -3.12
C SER A 817 25.24 -26.58 -4.52
N LEU A 818 25.13 -25.41 -5.18
CA LEU A 818 23.93 -24.83 -5.86
C LEU A 818 24.07 -23.93 -7.17
N PRO A 819 24.52 -24.28 -8.41
CA PRO A 819 24.65 -23.35 -9.59
C PRO A 819 23.61 -22.34 -10.24
N ASN A 820 22.37 -22.02 -9.75
CA ASN A 820 21.42 -21.17 -10.55
C ASN A 820 20.32 -20.23 -9.94
N LEU A 821 19.97 -20.08 -8.63
CA LEU A 821 18.87 -19.13 -8.24
C LEU A 821 19.11 -17.71 -8.77
N LYS A 822 18.06 -16.87 -8.72
CA LYS A 822 18.12 -15.46 -9.15
C LYS A 822 17.40 -14.48 -8.18
N LYS A 823 16.32 -14.87 -7.47
CA LYS A 823 15.55 -14.05 -6.48
C LYS A 823 15.35 -14.70 -5.11
N PHE A 824 15.74 -13.97 -4.08
CA PHE A 824 15.46 -14.10 -2.65
C PHE A 824 14.20 -13.37 -2.16
N THR A 825 13.45 -13.93 -1.20
CA THR A 825 12.56 -13.21 -0.26
C THR A 825 12.46 -13.94 1.07
N PHE A 826 12.62 -13.22 2.18
CA PHE A 826 12.72 -13.78 3.53
C PHE A 826 12.13 -12.75 4.49
N SER A 827 11.29 -13.16 5.45
CA SER A 827 10.53 -12.21 6.28
C SER A 827 10.24 -12.74 7.69
N ASP A 828 9.95 -11.82 8.62
CA ASP A 828 9.42 -12.11 9.96
C ASP A 828 8.13 -11.32 10.24
N SER A 829 7.44 -11.77 11.29
CA SER A 829 6.25 -11.14 11.85
C SER A 829 6.47 -10.49 13.23
N LEU A 830 7.65 -10.63 13.84
CA LEU A 830 7.78 -10.40 15.28
C LEU A 830 8.26 -8.99 15.65
N ASP A 831 7.34 -8.04 15.60
CA ASP A 831 7.60 -6.59 15.66
C ASP A 831 8.15 -6.00 17.00
N HIS A 832 8.55 -6.84 18.00
CA HIS A 832 8.60 -6.38 19.40
C HIS A 832 9.69 -6.86 20.41
N ILE A 833 10.76 -7.62 20.12
CA ILE A 833 11.59 -8.25 21.21
C ILE A 833 13.09 -7.78 21.18
N THR A 834 13.95 -8.10 22.19
CA THR A 834 15.22 -7.39 22.56
C THR A 834 16.58 -8.01 22.16
N LYS A 835 17.69 -7.39 22.63
CA LYS A 835 19.10 -7.45 22.19
C LYS A 835 19.41 -8.15 20.85
N ASP A 836 19.68 -9.44 20.92
CA ASP A 836 20.16 -10.32 19.88
C ASP A 836 20.09 -11.74 20.50
N LEU A 837 18.93 -12.26 20.98
CA LEU A 837 18.86 -13.71 21.30
C LEU A 837 19.43 -14.43 20.11
N CYS A 838 18.95 -14.11 18.92
CA CYS A 838 19.12 -14.97 17.78
C CYS A 838 20.19 -14.46 16.80
N ASN A 839 21.44 -14.94 16.83
CA ASN A 839 22.43 -14.74 15.75
C ASN A 839 22.70 -16.05 14.98
N LEU A 840 22.95 -15.95 13.67
CA LEU A 840 22.75 -16.95 12.61
C LEU A 840 23.79 -16.82 11.47
N GLU A 841 23.79 -17.61 10.39
CA GLU A 841 24.67 -17.41 9.20
C GLU A 841 24.26 -18.25 7.94
N ILE A 842 24.43 -17.79 6.68
CA ILE A 842 24.09 -18.47 5.36
C ILE A 842 25.36 -18.89 4.54
N SER A 843 25.29 -18.99 3.19
CA SER A 843 26.32 -19.19 2.06
C SER A 843 25.81 -19.30 0.50
N VAL A 844 25.42 -18.30 -0.38
CA VAL A 844 24.81 -18.12 -1.80
C VAL A 844 25.91 -17.56 -2.78
N PRO A 845 25.78 -17.12 -4.06
CA PRO A 845 26.76 -17.30 -5.12
C PRO A 845 27.50 -16.12 -5.58
N PRO A 846 28.44 -16.48 -6.45
CA PRO A 846 29.06 -15.24 -7.75
C PRO A 846 27.89 -14.87 -8.72
N THR A 847 26.61 -14.84 -8.28
CA THR A 847 25.32 -14.76 -9.05
C THR A 847 23.99 -14.30 -8.37
N LEU A 848 23.82 -14.04 -7.06
CA LEU A 848 22.51 -13.54 -6.57
C LEU A 848 22.23 -12.19 -7.22
N THR A 849 21.00 -12.01 -7.70
CA THR A 849 20.64 -10.81 -8.48
C THR A 849 19.60 -9.95 -7.78
N ILE A 850 18.74 -10.57 -6.95
CA ILE A 850 17.68 -9.91 -6.20
C ILE A 850 17.67 -10.43 -4.78
N LEU A 851 18.38 -9.75 -3.89
CA LEU A 851 18.45 -9.99 -2.46
C LEU A 851 17.32 -9.20 -1.77
N THR A 852 16.11 -9.78 -1.64
CA THR A 852 14.97 -9.16 -0.91
C THR A 852 14.87 -9.72 0.49
N ILE A 853 14.70 -8.87 1.50
CA ILE A 853 14.90 -9.28 2.89
C ILE A 853 14.10 -8.43 3.90
N CYS A 854 13.45 -9.07 4.88
CA CYS A 854 12.40 -8.50 5.71
C CYS A 854 12.28 -9.06 7.16
N SER A 855 13.37 -9.28 7.89
CA SER A 855 13.37 -9.78 9.30
C SER A 855 14.62 -9.38 10.07
N LEU A 856 14.73 -9.42 11.40
CA LEU A 856 15.92 -8.95 12.26
C LEU A 856 17.33 -9.70 12.85
N PHE A 857 17.84 -10.85 13.56
CA PHE A 857 17.86 -12.42 13.93
C PHE A 857 19.01 -13.26 13.27
N ALA A 858 20.09 -12.71 12.65
CA ALA A 858 20.93 -13.57 11.78
C ALA A 858 22.49 -13.54 11.51
N SER A 859 23.03 -13.73 10.28
CA SER A 859 24.33 -13.30 9.66
C SER A 859 24.45 -13.87 8.21
N ILE A 860 25.27 -13.42 7.25
CA ILE A 860 25.67 -14.31 6.12
C ILE A 860 27.05 -14.75 6.53
N ALA A 861 27.45 -15.94 6.12
CA ALA A 861 28.81 -16.27 5.73
C ALA A 861 29.64 -15.12 5.12
N PRO A 862 30.32 -14.26 5.94
CA PRO A 862 30.93 -12.94 5.74
C PRO A 862 32.04 -12.79 4.73
N ARG A 863 31.98 -13.68 3.77
CA ARG A 863 33.16 -14.06 3.11
C ARG A 863 33.08 -14.11 1.62
N CYS A 864 31.89 -14.01 0.91
CA CYS A 864 31.23 -14.19 -0.47
C CYS A 864 31.29 -13.24 -1.78
N THR A 865 32.02 -13.53 -2.88
CA THR A 865 32.44 -12.77 -4.13
C THR A 865 31.35 -12.46 -5.21
N LEU A 866 30.15 -11.88 -4.97
CA LEU A 866 29.34 -11.42 -6.12
C LEU A 866 29.62 -9.97 -6.53
N PRO A 867 30.43 -9.76 -7.57
CA PRO A 867 30.24 -8.62 -8.46
C PRO A 867 28.94 -8.75 -9.30
N LYS A 868 27.91 -9.47 -8.82
CA LYS A 868 26.65 -9.75 -9.53
C LYS A 868 25.37 -9.25 -8.86
N LEU A 869 25.38 -8.75 -7.61
CA LEU A 869 24.12 -8.25 -7.04
C LEU A 869 23.70 -6.97 -7.76
N GLU A 870 22.44 -6.91 -8.15
CA GLU A 870 21.86 -5.70 -8.74
C GLU A 870 20.91 -4.97 -7.78
N LYS A 871 20.17 -5.74 -6.98
CA LYS A 871 19.02 -5.26 -6.19
C LYS A 871 19.13 -5.81 -4.78
N LEU A 872 19.37 -4.90 -3.83
CA LEU A 872 19.18 -5.13 -2.41
C LEU A 872 17.82 -4.55 -2.00
N TYR A 873 16.94 -5.33 -1.36
CA TYR A 873 15.78 -4.84 -0.62
C TYR A 873 15.82 -5.32 0.81
N VAL A 874 15.40 -4.44 1.72
CA VAL A 874 16.08 -4.42 2.98
C VAL A 874 15.19 -3.81 4.14
N LYS A 875 14.32 -4.51 4.95
CA LYS A 875 14.00 -4.01 6.36
C LYS A 875 15.35 -3.78 7.06
N GLN A 876 15.57 -2.84 7.99
CA GLN A 876 16.99 -2.59 8.35
C GLN A 876 17.46 -2.31 9.77
N SER A 877 18.09 -3.36 10.31
CA SER A 877 19.42 -3.28 10.86
C SER A 877 20.47 -3.23 9.80
N THR A 878 20.03 -3.49 8.58
CA THR A 878 20.67 -4.14 7.50
C THR A 878 22.16 -4.12 7.47
N LEU A 879 22.76 -3.03 7.81
CA LEU A 879 24.11 -2.84 7.53
C LEU A 879 24.98 -2.39 8.82
N ILE A 880 24.64 -2.31 10.16
CA ILE A 880 25.61 -1.86 11.28
C ILE A 880 26.16 -2.89 12.29
N ASP A 881 26.55 -4.08 11.91
CA ASP A 881 27.38 -4.90 12.80
C ASP A 881 28.15 -5.90 11.95
N GLY A 882 28.82 -5.41 10.92
CA GLY A 882 28.56 -6.06 9.64
C GLY A 882 27.13 -5.65 9.29
N ARG A 883 26.14 -6.50 9.08
CA ARG A 883 26.29 -7.83 8.54
C ARG A 883 26.04 -7.65 6.96
N VAL A 884 26.88 -8.13 5.96
CA VAL A 884 27.14 -8.02 4.41
C VAL A 884 27.80 -6.79 3.63
N SER A 885 28.88 -6.81 2.86
CA SER A 885 29.68 -5.54 2.67
C SER A 885 29.83 -4.81 1.29
N LEU A 886 28.91 -4.79 0.33
CA LEU A 886 29.10 -4.52 -1.14
C LEU A 886 30.44 -4.08 -1.91
N LEU A 887 31.73 -4.18 -1.49
CA LEU A 887 32.87 -3.71 -2.35
C LEU A 887 33.21 -4.64 -3.51
N SER A 888 33.46 -5.94 -3.27
CA SER A 888 33.43 -6.97 -4.33
C SER A 888 32.11 -7.02 -5.15
N CYS A 889 31.07 -6.32 -4.69
CA CYS A 889 29.80 -6.07 -5.34
C CYS A 889 29.64 -4.57 -5.64
N PRO A 890 30.60 -4.01 -6.38
CA PRO A 890 30.51 -2.62 -6.81
C PRO A 890 29.37 -2.45 -7.85
N SER A 891 28.58 -3.51 -8.07
CA SER A 891 27.58 -3.72 -9.11
C SER A 891 26.15 -3.32 -8.71
N ILE A 892 25.88 -2.95 -7.45
CA ILE A 892 24.51 -2.72 -6.98
C ILE A 892 23.93 -1.42 -7.54
N LYS A 893 22.86 -1.58 -8.33
CA LYS A 893 22.15 -0.53 -9.07
C LYS A 893 20.92 -0.03 -8.31
N LYS A 894 20.33 -0.88 -7.47
CA LYS A 894 19.15 -0.58 -6.64
C LYS A 894 19.38 -0.99 -5.19
N LEU A 895 19.12 -0.03 -4.32
CA LEU A 895 19.11 -0.18 -2.87
C LEU A 895 17.71 0.22 -2.35
N CYS A 896 17.04 -0.67 -1.60
CA CYS A 896 15.63 -0.50 -1.24
C CYS A 896 15.36 -0.78 0.24
N ILE A 897 15.59 0.28 0.99
CA ILE A 897 15.88 0.34 2.41
C ILE A 897 14.58 0.64 3.20
N TYR A 898 14.05 -0.25 4.03
CA TYR A 898 12.73 -0.18 4.67
C TYR A 898 12.67 0.31 6.13
N ASP A 899 13.29 -0.33 7.12
CA ASP A 899 12.93 -0.20 8.56
C ASP A 899 14.05 0.21 9.53
N SER A 900 14.00 1.31 10.30
CA SER A 900 15.01 2.37 10.16
C SER A 900 15.53 3.38 11.26
N CYS A 901 15.10 3.52 12.52
CA CYS A 901 15.48 4.28 13.79
C CYS A 901 16.85 4.76 14.34
N GLU A 902 17.99 4.67 13.67
CA GLU A 902 19.25 5.20 14.19
C GLU A 902 20.19 5.57 13.05
N VAL A 903 21.17 6.39 13.38
CA VAL A 903 21.97 7.36 12.60
C VAL A 903 22.55 6.87 11.25
N MET A 904 23.61 7.46 10.70
CA MET A 904 24.45 6.93 9.62
C MET A 904 25.80 7.38 10.06
N PRO A 905 26.77 6.48 10.06
CA PRO A 905 28.13 6.85 10.04
C PRO A 905 28.53 7.29 8.63
N SER A 906 29.81 7.43 8.36
CA SER A 906 30.24 7.98 7.08
C SER A 906 31.33 7.18 6.38
N ASN A 907 31.77 6.14 7.08
CA ASN A 907 32.67 5.09 6.68
C ASN A 907 32.15 4.38 5.46
N ILE A 908 30.86 4.04 5.46
CA ILE A 908 29.93 4.69 4.59
C ILE A 908 30.46 5.17 3.18
N ASN A 909 31.22 4.48 2.32
CA ASN A 909 31.31 4.41 0.79
C ASN A 909 30.41 3.54 -0.31
N ILE A 910 29.36 4.08 -0.96
CA ILE A 910 28.22 3.47 -1.74
C ILE A 910 28.81 2.98 -3.06
N PRO A 911 28.21 1.99 -3.73
CA PRO A 911 28.64 1.67 -5.08
C PRO A 911 28.57 2.95 -5.90
N SER A 912 29.69 3.47 -6.42
CA SER A 912 29.62 4.74 -7.16
C SER A 912 28.59 4.66 -8.31
N THR A 913 28.37 3.43 -8.79
CA THR A 913 27.35 2.88 -9.70
C THR A 913 25.89 2.92 -9.22
N LEU A 914 25.57 3.30 -7.97
CA LEU A 914 24.21 3.21 -7.43
C LEU A 914 23.29 4.27 -8.04
N GLU A 915 22.36 3.81 -8.88
CA GLU A 915 21.40 4.67 -9.57
C GLU A 915 20.13 4.97 -8.79
N LYS A 916 19.66 4.01 -7.99
CA LYS A 916 18.29 3.99 -7.45
C LYS A 916 18.28 3.64 -5.98
N LEU A 917 17.71 4.53 -5.19
CA LEU A 917 17.61 4.38 -3.75
C LEU A 917 16.19 4.71 -3.28
N LYS A 918 15.59 3.75 -2.58
CA LYS A 918 14.33 3.92 -1.83
C LYS A 918 14.64 3.82 -0.35
N ILE A 919 14.09 4.72 0.46
CA ILE A 919 14.06 4.57 1.90
C ILE A 919 12.66 4.82 2.48
N TYR A 920 12.33 4.37 3.70
CA TYR A 920 11.04 4.62 4.38
C TYR A 920 11.26 5.19 5.82
N LYS A 921 10.33 5.93 6.44
CA LYS A 921 10.31 6.25 7.91
C LYS A 921 8.87 6.17 8.46
N TYR A 922 8.75 6.20 9.78
CA TYR A 922 7.60 5.81 10.63
C TYR A 922 7.65 6.64 11.95
N THR A 923 8.70 6.61 12.81
CA THR A 923 8.56 7.15 14.22
C THR A 923 9.68 8.03 14.95
N SER A 924 11.01 8.24 14.62
CA SER A 924 12.04 8.78 15.62
C SER A 924 12.39 10.25 15.72
N LYS A 925 12.82 10.65 16.94
CA LYS A 925 13.40 11.95 17.39
C LYS A 925 14.72 12.42 16.82
N GLU A 926 15.24 11.77 15.77
CA GLU A 926 16.61 12.04 15.32
C GLU A 926 16.86 12.02 13.81
N ASP A 927 17.92 12.72 13.37
CA ASP A 927 18.21 13.18 11.99
C ASP A 927 19.09 12.29 11.14
N ILE A 928 18.65 12.21 9.90
CA ILE A 928 18.67 10.95 9.16
C ILE A 928 19.24 11.20 7.79
N LEU A 929 20.40 11.77 7.82
CA LEU A 929 21.28 12.24 6.79
C LEU A 929 22.52 12.40 7.62
N GLY A 930 22.48 13.18 8.70
CA GLY A 930 23.66 13.46 9.50
C GLY A 930 24.79 13.87 8.57
N GLN A 931 25.72 12.98 8.30
CA GLN A 931 26.94 13.29 7.59
C GLN A 931 26.88 13.12 6.06
N VAL A 932 25.78 12.63 5.51
CA VAL A 932 25.85 11.56 4.53
C VAL A 932 25.69 11.88 3.01
N VAL A 933 26.81 11.83 2.31
CA VAL A 933 27.30 12.58 1.11
C VAL A 933 26.79 12.26 -0.35
N LEU A 934 25.49 11.93 -0.63
CA LEU A 934 24.88 11.23 -1.86
C LEU A 934 25.67 11.05 -3.21
N PRO A 935 25.25 10.10 -4.08
CA PRO A 935 26.04 9.77 -5.27
C PRO A 935 25.92 10.86 -6.31
N PRO A 936 27.05 11.38 -6.83
CA PRO A 936 27.02 12.25 -8.00
C PRO A 936 26.52 11.52 -9.26
N LEU A 937 26.21 10.22 -9.17
CA LEU A 937 25.53 9.41 -10.19
C LEU A 937 24.09 8.97 -9.78
N LEU A 938 23.56 9.40 -8.63
CA LEU A 938 22.24 8.93 -8.16
C LEU A 938 21.11 9.63 -8.90
N LYS A 939 20.42 8.85 -9.72
CA LYS A 939 19.35 9.32 -10.59
C LYS A 939 18.02 9.37 -9.84
N HIS A 940 17.73 8.35 -9.01
CA HIS A 940 16.46 8.20 -8.31
C HIS A 940 16.64 8.12 -6.79
N LEU A 941 15.98 9.01 -6.04
CA LEU A 941 15.91 8.92 -4.58
C LEU A 941 14.50 9.15 -4.02
N THR A 942 13.92 8.07 -3.49
CA THR A 942 12.62 8.04 -2.80
C THR A 942 12.87 7.91 -1.32
N ILE A 943 12.34 8.77 -0.44
CA ILE A 943 12.45 8.54 1.01
C ILE A 943 11.10 8.80 1.73
N MET A 944 10.39 7.72 2.05
CA MET A 944 8.98 7.62 2.43
C MET A 944 8.76 7.48 3.93
N GLY A 945 8.93 8.58 4.63
CA GLY A 945 8.41 8.78 5.98
C GLY A 945 8.51 10.25 6.34
N ASN A 946 7.62 10.75 7.18
CA ASN A 946 7.99 10.91 8.55
C ASN A 946 9.49 11.35 8.71
N ASN A 947 9.93 12.56 9.12
CA ASN A 947 11.30 12.79 9.68
C ASN A 947 12.20 14.12 9.42
N PHE A 948 12.77 14.43 8.22
CA PHE A 948 13.98 15.25 7.76
C PHE A 948 14.37 16.64 8.24
N GLN A 949 15.65 17.00 7.95
CA GLN A 949 16.26 18.23 7.43
C GLN A 949 17.14 18.27 6.09
N VAL A 950 17.29 17.24 5.25
CA VAL A 950 18.09 17.15 3.95
C VAL A 950 19.31 18.00 3.56
N ALA A 951 20.59 17.61 3.68
CA ALA A 951 21.70 18.59 3.57
C ALA A 951 22.56 18.91 2.30
N LYS A 952 22.17 18.53 1.06
CA LYS A 952 23.04 18.43 -0.17
C LYS A 952 22.35 18.36 -1.55
N LEU A 953 21.40 17.40 -1.71
CA LEU A 953 21.02 16.65 -2.95
C LEU A 953 21.95 16.79 -4.21
N PRO A 954 22.49 15.69 -4.76
CA PRO A 954 23.43 15.73 -5.86
C PRO A 954 22.71 16.26 -7.08
N ASP A 955 23.42 17.07 -7.85
CA ASP A 955 22.81 17.73 -8.99
C ASP A 955 22.38 16.72 -10.08
N SER A 956 22.90 15.48 -10.05
CA SER A 956 22.50 14.34 -10.89
C SER A 956 21.08 13.80 -10.69
N LEU A 957 20.33 14.26 -9.69
CA LEU A 957 19.02 13.68 -9.36
C LEU A 957 17.95 14.03 -10.39
N VAL A 958 17.31 12.98 -10.93
CA VAL A 958 16.25 13.07 -11.93
C VAL A 958 14.86 12.76 -11.34
N LYS A 959 14.76 11.84 -10.37
CA LYS A 959 13.50 11.48 -9.69
C LYS A 959 13.64 11.45 -8.17
N LEU A 960 12.66 12.01 -7.49
CA LEU A 960 12.88 12.51 -6.14
C LEU A 960 11.60 12.48 -5.27
N LYS A 961 11.13 11.29 -4.88
CA LYS A 961 9.97 11.12 -3.98
C LYS A 961 10.34 11.35 -2.51
N LEU A 962 9.39 11.83 -1.71
CA LEU A 962 9.48 11.87 -0.26
C LEU A 962 8.16 11.80 0.49
N ARG A 963 8.29 11.84 1.83
CA ARG A 963 7.40 12.35 2.86
C ARG A 963 8.25 13.39 3.67
N VAL A 964 7.74 14.57 4.03
CA VAL A 964 8.47 15.88 4.26
C VAL A 964 8.18 16.59 5.62
N ASP A 965 8.52 17.90 5.91
CA ASP A 965 8.24 18.79 7.12
C ASP A 965 8.65 20.20 6.93
N LYS A 966 9.94 20.51 6.96
CA LYS A 966 10.39 21.90 6.98
C LYS A 966 10.93 22.32 5.62
N ILE A 967 11.14 23.60 5.26
CA ILE A 967 11.75 23.93 3.94
C ILE A 967 13.27 24.05 3.85
N PRO A 968 13.94 23.12 3.12
CA PRO A 968 15.37 22.91 3.14
C PRO A 968 16.21 23.54 2.01
N ILE A 969 16.42 24.86 1.85
CA ILE A 969 17.55 25.63 1.19
C ILE A 969 17.28 26.62 -0.21
N SER A 970 17.26 26.69 -1.65
CA SER A 970 17.04 26.12 -3.16
C SER A 970 17.66 24.94 -4.11
N LEU A 971 16.85 23.97 -4.70
CA LEU A 971 17.10 22.57 -5.27
C LEU A 971 18.23 22.21 -6.33
N PRO A 972 18.45 20.88 -6.66
CA PRO A 972 19.17 20.38 -7.84
C PRO A 972 18.58 20.82 -9.18
N GLN A 973 19.43 21.35 -10.05
CA GLN A 973 18.99 21.97 -11.31
C GLN A 973 18.50 20.98 -12.39
N HIS A 974 18.95 19.72 -12.37
CA HIS A 974 18.57 18.70 -13.37
C HIS A 974 17.27 17.94 -13.05
N LEU A 975 16.56 18.30 -11.99
CA LEU A 975 15.46 17.47 -11.51
C LEU A 975 14.21 17.49 -12.41
N LYS A 976 13.75 16.30 -12.82
CA LYS A 976 12.51 16.10 -13.60
C LYS A 976 11.28 15.73 -12.78
N LYS A 977 11.34 14.77 -11.83
CA LYS A 977 10.16 14.35 -11.03
C LYS A 977 10.35 14.53 -9.52
N LEU A 978 9.48 15.34 -8.94
CA LEU A 978 9.54 15.82 -7.57
C LEU A 978 8.27 15.41 -6.79
N SER A 979 8.28 14.18 -6.30
CA SER A 979 7.15 13.56 -5.59
C SER A 979 7.22 13.79 -4.08
N LEU A 980 6.07 13.85 -3.41
CA LEU A 980 5.89 14.09 -1.99
C LEU A 980 4.70 13.36 -1.36
N SER A 981 4.71 13.39 -0.03
CA SER A 981 3.62 13.03 0.87
C SER A 981 3.64 14.00 2.06
N MET A 982 2.50 14.30 2.71
CA MET A 982 2.31 15.23 3.86
C MET A 982 1.18 14.81 4.87
N ALA A 983 1.28 14.99 6.22
CA ALA A 983 0.47 14.24 7.24
C ALA A 983 0.55 14.69 8.73
N SER A 984 0.51 15.99 9.07
CA SER A 984 0.59 16.40 10.50
C SER A 984 -0.57 16.14 11.43
N ARG A 985 -0.55 16.81 12.58
CA ARG A 985 -1.71 17.31 13.28
C ARG A 985 -1.47 18.81 13.72
N SER A 986 -1.72 19.82 12.85
CA SER A 986 -1.73 21.32 13.04
C SER A 986 -1.96 22.13 11.68
N ASN A 987 -2.01 23.48 11.62
CA ASN A 987 -2.06 24.29 10.36
C ASN A 987 -0.70 24.49 9.65
N PRO A 988 -0.63 24.76 8.31
CA PRO A 988 0.53 25.36 7.67
C PRO A 988 0.27 26.28 6.47
N LYS A 989 0.95 27.41 6.49
CA LYS A 989 1.42 28.04 5.25
C LYS A 989 2.54 27.24 4.65
N ILE A 990 2.83 27.48 3.38
CA ILE A 990 4.05 26.95 2.83
C ILE A 990 4.83 27.74 1.82
N VAL A 991 6.08 27.34 1.66
CA VAL A 991 7.12 27.95 0.90
C VAL A 991 8.18 26.75 0.54
N LEU A 992 8.78 26.53 -0.70
CA LEU A 992 9.75 25.71 -1.59
C LEU A 992 10.35 26.69 -2.69
N PRO A 993 11.55 26.63 -3.29
CA PRO A 993 12.05 27.63 -4.28
C PRO A 993 11.64 27.87 -5.68
N SER A 994 11.31 29.15 -5.91
CA SER A 994 12.18 30.02 -6.70
C SER A 994 13.58 30.17 -6.07
N PRO A 995 14.71 30.11 -6.82
CA PRO A 995 14.81 29.61 -8.18
C PRO A 995 14.47 28.12 -8.23
N TYR A 996 13.49 27.80 -9.08
CA TYR A 996 12.97 26.45 -9.31
C TYR A 996 13.87 25.74 -10.35
N PRO A 997 14.21 24.43 -10.20
CA PRO A 997 14.98 23.70 -11.20
C PRO A 997 14.36 23.82 -12.59
N PRO A 998 15.11 24.23 -13.63
CA PRO A 998 14.57 24.50 -14.96
C PRO A 998 14.08 23.25 -15.72
N ASN A 999 14.20 22.06 -15.12
CA ASN A 999 13.82 20.77 -15.70
C ASN A 999 12.59 20.11 -15.03
N LEU A 1000 11.92 20.76 -14.08
CA LEU A 1000 10.85 20.21 -13.23
C LEU A 1000 9.53 19.89 -13.98
N GLU A 1001 9.54 18.80 -14.75
CA GLU A 1001 8.40 18.28 -15.51
C GLU A 1001 7.25 17.76 -14.64
N THR A 1002 7.55 17.07 -13.54
CA THR A 1002 6.52 16.42 -12.70
C THR A 1002 6.60 16.88 -11.25
N LEU A 1003 5.52 17.48 -10.79
CA LEU A 1003 5.33 17.91 -9.41
C LEU A 1003 4.23 17.06 -8.78
N ASP A 1004 4.67 16.06 -8.00
CA ASP A 1004 3.80 15.02 -7.46
C ASP A 1004 3.66 15.20 -5.94
N LEU A 1005 2.42 15.14 -5.49
CA LEU A 1005 1.98 15.60 -4.19
C LEU A 1005 0.92 14.64 -3.60
N LEU A 1006 0.46 13.59 -4.26
CA LEU A 1006 -0.82 12.91 -3.90
C LEU A 1006 -0.96 12.38 -2.46
N LEU A 1007 0.12 12.05 -1.76
CA LEU A 1007 0.05 11.41 -0.45
C LEU A 1007 0.09 12.43 0.71
N ILE A 1008 -0.69 13.50 0.58
CA ILE A 1008 -0.64 14.72 1.37
C ILE A 1008 -2.04 14.99 1.97
N GLU A 1009 -2.13 15.37 3.23
CA GLU A 1009 -3.36 15.25 4.06
C GLU A 1009 -3.73 16.62 4.74
N GLY A 1010 -5.02 17.07 4.71
CA GLY A 1010 -5.59 18.34 5.28
C GLY A 1010 -5.60 19.63 4.35
N ASP A 1011 -5.58 21.00 4.76
CA ASP A 1011 -5.30 22.44 4.14
C ASP A 1011 -3.92 23.29 4.18
N PHE A 1012 -3.33 23.99 3.17
CA PHE A 1012 -2.01 24.74 3.25
C PHE A 1012 -1.69 25.98 2.35
N VAL A 1013 -1.43 27.20 2.82
CA VAL A 1013 -2.02 28.41 2.14
C VAL A 1013 -1.23 29.21 1.03
N ILE A 1014 -0.98 28.81 -0.26
CA ILE A 1014 0.26 29.19 -1.11
C ILE A 1014 0.42 29.39 -2.72
N GLU A 1015 1.25 30.33 -3.25
CA GLU A 1015 1.44 31.01 -4.60
C GLU A 1015 1.96 30.39 -5.95
N HIS A 1016 3.16 30.77 -6.47
CA HIS A 1016 3.69 30.51 -7.81
C HIS A 1016 3.92 29.02 -8.10
N MET A 1017 3.44 28.50 -9.23
CA MET A 1017 3.77 27.14 -9.73
C MET A 1017 5.04 27.12 -10.60
N PRO A 1018 5.73 25.96 -10.79
CA PRO A 1018 6.83 25.87 -11.75
C PRO A 1018 6.33 26.29 -13.14
N PRO A 1019 6.89 27.34 -13.77
CA PRO A 1019 6.46 27.77 -15.11
C PRO A 1019 6.45 26.63 -16.14
N ILE A 1020 7.24 25.59 -15.88
CA ILE A 1020 7.56 24.41 -16.67
C ILE A 1020 6.83 23.11 -16.27
N THR A 1021 5.95 23.12 -15.26
CA THR A 1021 5.28 21.88 -14.80
C THR A 1021 4.49 21.28 -15.95
N LYS A 1022 4.71 20.01 -16.29
CA LYS A 1022 3.91 19.26 -17.27
C LYS A 1022 2.86 18.38 -16.59
N TYR A 1023 3.28 17.68 -15.54
CA TYR A 1023 2.46 16.78 -14.72
C TYR A 1023 2.34 17.34 -13.32
N LEU A 1024 1.17 17.86 -12.97
CA LEU A 1024 0.85 18.25 -11.61
C LEU A 1024 -0.04 17.17 -10.98
N LEU A 1025 0.48 16.42 -10.01
CA LEU A 1025 -0.31 15.45 -9.25
C LEU A 1025 -0.46 16.02 -7.85
N ILE A 1026 -1.68 16.16 -7.35
CA ILE A 1026 -2.08 16.96 -6.19
C ILE A 1026 -3.23 16.29 -5.44
N PRO A 1027 -3.23 16.23 -4.09
CA PRO A 1027 -4.35 15.74 -3.30
C PRO A 1027 -5.10 16.87 -2.63
N LEU A 1028 -6.31 16.59 -2.19
CA LEU A 1028 -7.39 17.52 -2.35
C LEU A 1028 -8.51 17.23 -1.31
N ASN A 1029 -8.77 18.07 -0.29
CA ASN A 1029 -9.76 17.87 0.81
C ASN A 1029 -10.42 19.22 1.32
N SER A 1030 -11.40 19.40 2.28
CA SER A 1030 -12.36 20.61 2.45
C SER A 1030 -12.50 21.15 3.85
N TYR A 1031 -13.06 22.38 3.99
CA TYR A 1031 -14.10 22.74 4.98
C TYR A 1031 -15.50 23.04 4.33
N GLN A 1032 -16.70 23.11 5.02
CA GLN A 1032 -18.08 22.93 4.41
C GLN A 1032 -19.23 21.96 4.98
N TYR A 1033 -19.11 21.04 5.96
CA TYR A 1033 -19.79 19.68 6.02
C TYR A 1033 -20.64 19.13 4.82
N ASP A 1034 -21.97 19.33 4.65
CA ASP A 1034 -22.96 18.56 3.79
C ASP A 1034 -23.01 18.71 2.25
N THR A 1035 -22.53 19.82 1.72
CA THR A 1035 -22.15 20.06 0.32
C THR A 1035 -21.14 21.24 0.26
N PRO A 1036 -19.89 21.03 0.76
CA PRO A 1036 -18.69 21.88 0.54
C PRO A 1036 -18.39 21.99 -0.96
N VAL A 1037 -17.20 22.42 -1.43
CA VAL A 1037 -16.85 22.25 -2.87
C VAL A 1037 -15.41 22.05 -3.17
N TYR A 1038 -15.00 20.96 -3.88
CA TYR A 1038 -13.63 20.97 -4.33
C TYR A 1038 -13.31 22.32 -5.08
N SER A 1039 -12.41 23.10 -4.49
CA SER A 1039 -11.66 24.27 -4.99
C SER A 1039 -10.08 24.58 -5.36
N ILE A 1040 -9.01 23.87 -5.93
CA ILE A 1040 -8.20 24.01 -7.30
C ILE A 1040 -7.89 25.37 -7.90
N SER A 1041 -8.54 26.37 -7.37
CA SER A 1041 -7.95 27.65 -7.22
C SER A 1041 -8.01 28.13 -5.74
N SER A 1042 -7.74 27.22 -4.78
CA SER A 1042 -7.40 27.47 -3.38
C SER A 1042 -6.02 26.94 -2.76
N ILE A 1043 -4.85 27.60 -2.99
CA ILE A 1043 -3.33 27.34 -2.93
C ILE A 1043 -2.64 28.65 -3.30
N LEU A 1044 -2.47 28.91 -4.59
CA LEU A 1044 -1.89 30.04 -5.33
C LEU A 1044 -2.20 31.39 -4.56
N THR A 1045 -1.54 32.55 -4.63
CA THR A 1045 -1.80 33.62 -3.60
C THR A 1045 -1.78 35.16 -3.97
N LYS A 1046 -1.94 35.58 -5.23
CA LYS A 1046 -2.65 36.85 -5.60
C LYS A 1046 -3.95 36.61 -6.39
N ARG A 1047 -5.13 37.11 -6.00
CA ARG A 1047 -6.44 36.83 -6.64
C ARG A 1047 -6.34 37.50 -8.00
N ILE A 1048 -6.04 36.75 -9.07
CA ILE A 1048 -4.94 37.14 -9.94
C ILE A 1048 -5.05 38.59 -10.34
N THR A 1049 -4.15 39.38 -9.73
CA THR A 1049 -3.97 40.80 -10.02
C THR A 1049 -3.93 40.93 -11.52
N SER A 1050 -4.89 41.66 -12.09
CA SER A 1050 -5.67 41.32 -13.30
C SER A 1050 -4.91 41.19 -14.64
N GLN A 1051 -3.59 41.18 -14.59
CA GLN A 1051 -2.63 41.09 -15.68
C GLN A 1051 -2.19 39.65 -16.03
N GLN A 1052 -2.45 38.65 -15.17
CA GLN A 1052 -2.19 37.22 -15.49
C GLN A 1052 -3.52 36.49 -15.77
N GLN A 1053 -3.65 35.85 -16.92
CA GLN A 1053 -4.89 35.17 -17.33
C GLN A 1053 -4.99 33.70 -16.90
N GLN A 1054 -3.85 33.02 -16.71
CA GLN A 1054 -3.81 31.59 -16.41
C GLN A 1054 -3.28 31.32 -15.01
N TRP A 1055 -3.88 30.31 -14.40
CA TRP A 1055 -3.68 30.01 -13.00
C TRP A 1055 -2.62 28.92 -12.91
N LEU A 1056 -2.80 27.82 -13.64
CA LEU A 1056 -1.71 26.87 -13.84
C LEU A 1056 -0.67 27.48 -14.79
N PRO A 1057 0.61 27.09 -14.66
CA PRO A 1057 1.60 27.31 -15.70
C PRO A 1057 1.09 26.80 -17.03
N GLN A 1058 1.34 27.57 -18.09
CA GLN A 1058 0.93 27.24 -19.46
C GLN A 1058 1.42 25.85 -19.93
N ASN A 1059 2.47 25.30 -19.32
CA ASN A 1059 3.00 23.97 -19.61
C ASN A 1059 2.20 22.81 -18.98
N THR A 1060 1.29 23.09 -18.02
CA THR A 1060 0.62 22.04 -17.24
C THR A 1060 -0.48 21.38 -18.06
N THR A 1061 -0.16 20.23 -18.63
CA THR A 1061 -1.04 19.47 -19.54
C THR A 1061 -1.69 18.27 -18.87
N HIS A 1062 -1.10 17.76 -17.79
CA HIS A 1062 -1.63 16.63 -17.02
C HIS A 1062 -1.85 17.08 -15.57
N LEU A 1063 -3.05 16.85 -15.07
CA LEU A 1063 -3.47 17.16 -13.72
C LEU A 1063 -3.99 15.88 -13.07
N THR A 1064 -3.36 15.40 -12.01
CA THR A 1064 -3.88 14.29 -11.20
C THR A 1064 -4.30 14.82 -9.85
N CYS A 1065 -5.42 14.31 -9.37
CA CYS A 1065 -6.26 14.90 -8.35
C CYS A 1065 -6.64 13.80 -7.37
N GLN A 1066 -5.93 13.62 -6.25
CA GLN A 1066 -6.33 12.63 -5.24
C GLN A 1066 -7.32 13.22 -4.26
N LEU A 1067 -8.51 12.63 -4.28
CA LEU A 1067 -9.70 13.12 -3.62
C LEU A 1067 -9.71 12.56 -2.18
N MET A 1068 -9.09 13.30 -1.27
CA MET A 1068 -8.88 12.86 0.12
C MET A 1068 -10.13 13.12 0.99
N CYS A 1069 -11.29 12.64 0.57
CA CYS A 1069 -12.41 12.55 1.48
C CYS A 1069 -12.23 11.35 2.41
N PHE A 1070 -12.64 11.54 3.66
CA PHE A 1070 -12.58 10.54 4.72
C PHE A 1070 -13.96 9.85 4.78
N SER A 1071 -14.47 9.40 3.62
CA SER A 1071 -15.92 9.53 3.30
C SER A 1071 -16.46 8.95 1.98
N PRO A 1072 -17.71 8.38 1.91
CA PRO A 1072 -18.62 8.02 0.77
C PRO A 1072 -19.40 8.89 -0.32
N THR A 1073 -20.38 9.82 -0.11
CA THR A 1073 -21.52 10.24 -1.02
C THR A 1073 -21.71 11.67 -1.67
N LYS A 1074 -21.31 12.89 -1.19
CA LYS A 1074 -21.27 14.20 -1.98
C LYS A 1074 -19.95 15.11 -2.08
N VAL A 1075 -18.94 14.90 -2.99
CA VAL A 1075 -17.79 15.62 -3.68
C VAL A 1075 -17.79 15.87 -5.21
N SER A 1076 -18.25 17.01 -5.74
CA SER A 1076 -18.10 17.44 -7.17
C SER A 1076 -16.73 17.50 -7.85
N PHE A 1077 -16.61 17.86 -9.17
CA PHE A 1077 -15.43 18.44 -9.86
C PHE A 1077 -15.32 19.50 -10.99
N ARG A 1078 -14.65 20.60 -10.62
CA ARG A 1078 -14.48 21.91 -11.27
C ARG A 1078 -13.62 21.64 -12.52
N LEU A 1079 -14.24 21.29 -13.64
CA LEU A 1079 -13.70 21.27 -15.00
C LEU A 1079 -13.75 22.57 -15.83
N ASP A 1080 -14.75 23.48 -15.75
CA ASP A 1080 -14.77 24.82 -16.44
C ASP A 1080 -13.47 25.66 -16.26
N GLU A 1081 -13.17 26.47 -15.26
CA GLU A 1081 -11.81 26.94 -14.92
C GLU A 1081 -10.56 26.03 -15.27
N VAL A 1082 -10.55 24.68 -15.13
CA VAL A 1082 -9.49 23.81 -15.70
C VAL A 1082 -9.44 23.98 -17.23
N ILE A 1083 -10.59 24.00 -17.88
CA ILE A 1083 -10.84 24.48 -19.25
C ILE A 1083 -10.48 25.99 -19.41
N ASN A 1084 -11.07 26.94 -18.68
CA ASN A 1084 -11.04 28.40 -18.94
C ASN A 1084 -9.73 29.09 -18.52
N HIS A 1085 -9.02 28.56 -17.53
CA HIS A 1085 -7.92 29.22 -16.82
C HIS A 1085 -6.68 28.32 -16.60
N THR A 1086 -6.67 27.13 -17.19
CA THR A 1086 -5.49 26.26 -17.29
C THR A 1086 -5.33 25.69 -18.70
N ASN A 1087 -4.16 25.12 -18.99
CA ASN A 1087 -3.86 24.42 -20.25
C ASN A 1087 -3.99 22.89 -20.16
N VAL A 1088 -4.66 22.37 -19.13
CA VAL A 1088 -4.78 20.91 -18.91
C VAL A 1088 -5.53 20.23 -20.06
N ARG A 1089 -5.03 19.06 -20.44
CA ARG A 1089 -5.56 18.15 -21.48
C ARG A 1089 -5.88 16.76 -20.95
N TYR A 1090 -5.20 16.31 -19.90
CA TYR A 1090 -5.46 15.05 -19.23
C TYR A 1090 -5.70 15.31 -17.75
N LEU A 1091 -6.85 14.85 -17.26
CA LEU A 1091 -7.25 14.99 -15.87
C LEU A 1091 -7.45 13.60 -15.28
N SER A 1092 -6.85 13.30 -14.14
CA SER A 1092 -7.01 12.02 -13.45
C SER A 1092 -7.52 12.24 -12.03
N ILE A 1093 -8.70 11.73 -11.75
CA ILE A 1093 -9.41 11.87 -10.48
C ILE A 1093 -9.22 10.58 -9.70
N ILE A 1094 -8.48 10.60 -8.60
CA ILE A 1094 -8.32 9.46 -7.68
C ILE A 1094 -9.26 9.70 -6.51
N ALA A 1095 -10.55 9.48 -6.72
CA ALA A 1095 -11.45 9.17 -5.62
C ALA A 1095 -11.26 7.72 -5.25
N PHE A 1096 -11.19 7.44 -3.96
CA PHE A 1096 -11.77 6.21 -3.42
C PHE A 1096 -11.11 4.90 -3.81
N ASP A 1097 -9.78 4.91 -3.95
CA ASP A 1097 -9.02 3.78 -4.51
C ASP A 1097 -9.37 3.43 -5.99
N ALA A 1098 -10.50 3.92 -6.50
CA ALA A 1098 -10.81 4.10 -7.90
C ALA A 1098 -9.95 5.21 -8.54
N THR A 1099 -10.02 5.32 -9.87
CA THR A 1099 -9.32 6.39 -10.60
C THR A 1099 -9.99 6.62 -11.95
N PHE A 1100 -10.57 7.81 -12.16
CA PHE A 1100 -11.19 8.24 -13.41
C PHE A 1100 -10.19 9.07 -14.22
N GLN A 1101 -10.19 8.94 -15.54
CA GLN A 1101 -9.14 9.49 -16.41
C GLN A 1101 -9.74 10.18 -17.64
N PHE A 1102 -9.94 11.50 -17.54
CA PHE A 1102 -10.54 12.34 -18.57
C PHE A 1102 -9.50 12.93 -19.52
N SER A 1103 -9.92 13.05 -20.77
CA SER A 1103 -9.31 13.90 -21.79
C SER A 1103 -10.13 15.19 -21.96
N ILE A 1104 -9.47 16.34 -22.09
CA ILE A 1104 -10.06 17.68 -22.25
C ILE A 1104 -9.50 18.29 -23.53
N GLN A 1105 -10.36 18.57 -24.51
CA GLN A 1105 -10.00 19.20 -25.77
C GLN A 1105 -10.88 20.42 -26.03
N ARG A 1106 -10.30 21.61 -25.85
CA ARG A 1106 -10.91 22.88 -26.27
C ARG A 1106 -10.99 22.88 -27.81
N LEU A 1107 -12.17 23.14 -28.36
CA LEU A 1107 -12.45 23.08 -29.79
C LEU A 1107 -12.35 24.46 -30.47
N ASP A 1108 -12.38 25.55 -29.69
CA ASP A 1108 -12.17 26.93 -30.12
C ASP A 1108 -11.24 27.71 -29.16
N SER A 1109 -10.90 28.95 -29.55
CA SER A 1109 -10.01 29.87 -28.82
C SER A 1109 -10.61 30.45 -27.55
N ASP A 1110 -11.93 30.58 -27.51
CA ASP A 1110 -12.68 31.35 -26.53
C ASP A 1110 -13.20 30.48 -25.37
N THR A 1111 -12.86 29.19 -25.41
CA THR A 1111 -13.37 28.08 -24.59
C THR A 1111 -14.88 27.85 -24.67
N LEU A 1112 -15.53 28.38 -25.71
CA LEU A 1112 -16.97 28.28 -25.89
C LEU A 1112 -17.42 26.85 -26.20
N ASN A 1113 -16.61 26.02 -26.85
CA ASN A 1113 -16.92 24.62 -27.12
C ASN A 1113 -15.75 23.70 -26.75
N VAL A 1114 -16.01 22.68 -25.94
CA VAL A 1114 -14.96 21.84 -25.34
C VAL A 1114 -15.41 20.39 -25.23
N LEU A 1115 -14.73 19.50 -25.94
CA LEU A 1115 -14.92 18.05 -25.80
C LEU A 1115 -14.26 17.55 -24.52
N VAL A 1116 -14.99 16.76 -23.74
CA VAL A 1116 -14.46 16.04 -22.58
C VAL A 1116 -14.95 14.60 -22.59
N LEU A 1117 -14.04 13.65 -22.39
CA LEU A 1117 -14.34 12.22 -22.43
C LEU A 1117 -13.43 11.44 -21.47
N GLU A 1118 -14.03 10.57 -20.66
CA GLU A 1118 -13.27 9.63 -19.83
C GLU A 1118 -12.84 8.39 -20.62
N THR A 1119 -11.65 7.89 -20.33
CA THR A 1119 -10.90 7.01 -21.23
C THR A 1119 -11.09 5.51 -20.98
N LYS A 1120 -11.83 5.10 -19.94
CA LYS A 1120 -12.17 3.71 -19.64
C LYS A 1120 -13.60 3.37 -20.05
N SER A 1121 -14.58 4.18 -19.64
CA SER A 1121 -15.99 3.96 -19.97
C SER A 1121 -16.44 4.63 -21.26
N LEU A 1122 -15.61 5.53 -21.80
CA LEU A 1122 -15.90 6.39 -22.97
C LEU A 1122 -17.07 7.36 -22.77
N GLN A 1123 -17.54 7.54 -21.53
CA GLN A 1123 -18.59 8.51 -21.21
C GLN A 1123 -18.04 9.94 -21.24
N GLY A 1124 -18.78 10.84 -21.90
CA GLY A 1124 -18.28 12.16 -22.29
C GLY A 1124 -19.28 12.97 -23.08
N GLY A 1125 -18.85 14.13 -23.58
CA GLY A 1125 -19.64 14.99 -24.45
C GLY A 1125 -18.91 16.28 -24.85
N ILE A 1126 -19.50 17.02 -25.79
CA ILE A 1126 -19.09 18.40 -26.07
C ILE A 1126 -19.85 19.34 -25.15
N ILE A 1127 -19.13 20.30 -24.60
CA ILE A 1127 -19.62 21.28 -23.64
C ILE A 1127 -19.61 22.65 -24.30
N THR A 1128 -20.79 23.27 -24.43
CA THR A 1128 -20.92 24.64 -24.94
C THR A 1128 -21.16 25.63 -23.80
N GLN A 1129 -20.22 26.53 -23.56
CA GLN A 1129 -20.29 27.57 -22.52
C GLN A 1129 -21.07 28.80 -23.01
N GLN A 1130 -21.89 29.39 -22.14
CA GLN A 1130 -22.58 30.66 -22.41
C GLN A 1130 -21.97 31.79 -21.57
N ARG A 1131 -21.72 32.95 -22.20
CA ARG A 1131 -21.28 34.18 -21.53
C ARG A 1131 -22.51 34.91 -20.97
N ASN A 1132 -22.62 35.07 -19.66
CA ASN A 1132 -23.70 35.84 -19.05
C ASN A 1132 -23.56 37.35 -19.37
N SER A 1133 -24.38 37.84 -20.30
CA SER A 1133 -24.33 39.21 -20.83
C SER A 1133 -25.16 40.25 -20.06
N LYS A 1134 -25.71 39.88 -18.90
CA LYS A 1134 -26.86 40.60 -18.27
C LYS A 1134 -26.56 41.89 -17.49
N ASN A 1135 -25.32 42.39 -17.46
CA ASN A 1135 -24.98 43.67 -16.82
C ASN A 1135 -24.20 44.59 -17.77
N ASN A 1136 -24.85 45.66 -18.24
CA ASN A 1136 -24.24 46.69 -19.10
C ASN A 1136 -23.53 47.82 -18.32
N ASN A 1137 -23.56 47.81 -16.98
CA ASN A 1137 -22.92 48.85 -16.17
C ASN A 1137 -21.41 48.60 -16.06
N GLN A 1138 -20.62 49.62 -16.35
CA GLN A 1138 -19.21 49.52 -16.75
C GLN A 1138 -18.23 49.27 -15.59
N GLN A 1139 -18.14 48.05 -15.07
CA GLN A 1139 -16.94 47.60 -14.35
C GLN A 1139 -16.39 46.27 -14.90
N GLN A 1140 -15.11 46.31 -15.23
CA GLN A 1140 -14.30 45.27 -15.87
C GLN A 1140 -13.82 44.22 -14.85
N GLN A 1141 -13.36 43.00 -15.18
CA GLN A 1141 -13.41 42.21 -16.41
C GLN A 1141 -13.16 40.73 -16.02
N GLN A 1142 -14.21 39.98 -15.69
CA GLN A 1142 -14.16 38.52 -15.69
C GLN A 1142 -15.43 38.03 -16.40
N GLN A 1143 -15.27 37.34 -17.52
CA GLN A 1143 -16.37 36.71 -18.23
C GLN A 1143 -16.81 35.49 -17.42
N GLN A 1144 -17.78 35.71 -16.52
CA GLN A 1144 -18.24 34.68 -15.60
C GLN A 1144 -19.11 33.66 -16.37
N TYR A 1145 -18.46 32.58 -16.80
CA TYR A 1145 -19.09 31.48 -17.49
C TYR A 1145 -20.05 30.71 -16.57
N ASP A 1146 -21.17 30.30 -17.15
CA ASP A 1146 -22.12 29.39 -16.52
C ASP A 1146 -21.50 28.00 -16.30
N PRO A 1147 -21.54 27.50 -15.05
CA PRO A 1147 -20.02 26.03 -14.60
C PRO A 1147 -20.12 24.60 -15.09
N ILE A 1148 -19.03 23.86 -14.86
CA ILE A 1148 -18.86 22.45 -15.23
C ILE A 1148 -18.12 21.66 -14.12
N TYR A 1149 -18.84 21.11 -13.16
CA TYR A 1149 -18.38 20.36 -11.95
C TYR A 1149 -18.26 18.72 -12.01
N LEU A 1150 -18.07 17.82 -13.03
CA LEU A 1150 -17.92 16.23 -13.10
C LEU A 1150 -18.65 14.97 -12.28
N SER A 1151 -19.97 14.54 -12.22
CA SER A 1151 -20.82 13.71 -11.17
C SER A 1151 -20.33 12.54 -10.31
N ASN A 1152 -20.97 12.32 -9.12
CA ASN A 1152 -20.82 11.18 -8.20
C ASN A 1152 -21.69 11.14 -6.88
N PRO A 1153 -23.02 11.33 -6.80
CA PRO A 1153 -23.79 11.20 -5.52
C PRO A 1153 -23.93 9.88 -4.73
N ASN A 1154 -23.92 8.65 -5.30
CA ASN A 1154 -24.32 7.45 -4.53
C ASN A 1154 -23.62 6.06 -4.79
N SER A 1155 -22.41 5.88 -5.39
CA SER A 1155 -21.70 4.60 -5.83
C SER A 1155 -20.07 4.59 -6.26
N PRO A 1156 -19.31 4.20 -7.41
CA PRO A 1156 -18.14 5.04 -7.98
C PRO A 1156 -17.59 5.09 -9.50
N LEU A 1157 -17.82 4.17 -10.47
CA LEU A 1157 -17.16 4.00 -11.79
C LEU A 1157 -17.80 4.58 -13.13
N GLU A 1158 -18.89 5.33 -13.16
CA GLU A 1158 -19.86 5.55 -14.30
C GLU A 1158 -20.23 7.07 -14.57
N LEU A 1159 -20.08 7.70 -15.76
CA LEU A 1159 -19.56 9.11 -15.88
C LEU A 1159 -20.29 10.23 -16.72
N ASN A 1160 -20.09 11.57 -16.44
CA ASN A 1160 -21.11 12.61 -16.81
C ASN A 1160 -20.94 14.19 -16.67
N TRP A 1161 -22.06 14.97 -16.90
CA TRP A 1161 -22.20 16.47 -16.97
C TRP A 1161 -23.49 17.22 -16.34
N ARG A 1162 -23.34 18.20 -15.39
CA ARG A 1162 -24.23 19.28 -14.75
C ARG A 1162 -23.74 20.64 -15.31
N PHE A 1163 -24.60 21.67 -15.26
CA PHE A 1163 -24.36 23.07 -15.67
C PHE A 1163 -25.24 24.02 -14.85
N SER A 1164 -24.93 25.32 -14.71
CA SER A 1164 -25.78 26.21 -13.92
C SER A 1164 -27.19 26.31 -14.44
N LYS A 1165 -28.08 26.35 -13.45
CA LYS A 1165 -29.36 27.04 -13.46
C LYS A 1165 -29.48 27.78 -12.14
#